data_AF-A0A7S4KY59-F1
#
_entry.id   AF-A0A7S4KY59-F1
#
_cell.length_a   1.000
_cell.length_b   1.000
_cell.length_c   1.000
_cell.angle_alpha   90.00
_cell.angle_beta   90.00
_cell.angle_gamma   90.00
#
_symmetry.space_group_name_H-M   'P 1'
#
loop_
_entity.id
_entity.type
_entity.pdbx_description
1 polymer ?
#
loop_
_entity_poly.entity_id
_entity_poly.type
_entity_poly.pdbx_seq_one_letter_code
_entity_poly.pdbx_strand_id
1 'polypeptide(L)'
;AILPGAHRRRHRPSSPCSSLLFLFLLALSAVVCCSHGSAPASHTCTASYGSLGALGAEPLRLRGGGLWRSSRESKGTERGGMQILSTIRKKIAVGEAWLYKYPARLLSNLFSRKPKARANNQDEEKMSKRGNWHLRGGGLSDDRARKSIEIDDTSIESMLKSAPYIQWDGNQLFTIPKGHIEGMRSSASFYANKPLLKQVLKEMLENQANGSKGGFLSAIQQLSNVATLPGVVSSSIGMPDIHSGYGFAIGNVAAVDMDDDDSVVSPGGVGFDINCGVRLLRTNLHERDVIGDAALKNRLADLLFKNIPVGVGEGSVLGQADGKELDDILRRGMAWAEERNLCWPEDREVVEERGSFEGADPDAVSDRAKARGRNQCGSLGSGNHYAEVQVVEEVYDEEAASAMGLKLGTVCIMLHSGSRGLGHQVCTDAVAEAEKVMKQQGISVVDRQLACCRIKSKEGQKYLAAMRAAANFAFVNRCLMAKAVRQSFATIFERDEKELGMSTVYDVSHNIAKVEEHMVDGVKKKVLVHRKGATRAFGPGSPEICDKYRSIGQPVLVGGSMGTCSYVLTGTAKAMESTFGSTCHGAGRAMSRSQAMRSLDSRAVLKEVEDRGCTARVATKKLVAEEAPQSYKDVSEVIETCHAAGISRKCVKLRPVICIKG
;
A
#
# COMPACT_ATOMS: atom_id res chain seq x y z
N ALA A 1 -0.15 -69.02 24.43
CA ALA A 1 -1.46 -69.65 24.17
C ALA A 1 -2.23 -68.82 23.14
N ILE A 2 -2.88 -69.48 22.19
CA ILE A 2 -4.01 -69.01 21.34
C ILE A 2 -3.86 -67.63 20.62
N LEU A 3 -3.33 -67.71 19.40
CA LEU A 3 -3.85 -67.06 18.17
C LEU A 3 -4.88 -68.04 17.51
N PRO A 4 -5.71 -67.75 16.47
CA PRO A 4 -5.26 -67.12 15.20
C PRO A 4 -6.28 -66.43 14.23
N GLY A 5 -5.75 -65.95 13.09
CA GLY A 5 -6.45 -65.63 11.83
C GLY A 5 -5.58 -64.72 10.94
N ALA A 6 -4.57 -65.21 10.17
CA ALA A 6 -4.62 -65.98 8.90
C ALA A 6 -5.17 -65.14 7.71
N HIS A 7 -4.58 -65.01 6.51
CA HIS A 7 -3.46 -65.66 5.77
C HIS A 7 -2.65 -64.60 4.94
N ARG A 8 -1.32 -64.65 4.77
CA ARG A 8 -0.50 -65.31 3.68
C ARG A 8 -0.98 -65.07 2.23
N ARG A 9 -0.16 -64.91 1.17
CA ARG A 9 1.32 -64.80 0.93
C ARG A 9 1.58 -64.52 -0.58
N ARG A 10 2.74 -63.92 -0.93
CA ARG A 10 3.62 -64.10 -2.14
C ARG A 10 4.25 -62.74 -2.55
N HIS A 11 5.48 -62.63 -3.07
CA HIS A 11 6.73 -63.39 -2.86
C HIS A 11 7.93 -62.48 -3.27
N ARG A 12 9.07 -62.60 -2.57
CA ARG A 12 10.39 -61.98 -2.90
C ARG A 12 11.06 -62.69 -4.11
N PRO A 13 12.17 -62.20 -4.75
CA PRO A 13 13.38 -61.53 -4.19
C PRO A 13 13.89 -60.32 -5.04
N SER A 14 15.09 -59.71 -4.88
CA SER A 14 16.35 -60.08 -4.20
C SER A 14 17.17 -58.87 -3.68
N SER A 15 18.03 -59.14 -2.70
CA SER A 15 19.01 -58.24 -2.04
C SER A 15 20.46 -58.55 -2.49
N PRO A 16 21.54 -58.26 -1.73
CA PRO A 16 22.22 -56.95 -1.57
C PRO A 16 23.75 -57.02 -1.82
N CYS A 17 24.48 -55.91 -1.63
CA CYS A 17 25.88 -55.81 -1.16
C CYS A 17 26.10 -54.34 -0.72
N SER A 18 26.70 -53.93 0.42
CA SER A 18 27.81 -54.45 1.24
C SER A 18 29.18 -54.34 0.56
N SER A 19 30.29 -53.86 1.14
CA SER A 19 30.63 -53.10 2.37
C SER A 19 32.13 -52.68 2.25
N LEU A 20 32.77 -52.11 3.30
CA LEU A 20 34.24 -51.86 3.46
C LEU A 20 34.86 -50.70 2.61
N LEU A 21 35.90 -49.94 3.00
CA LEU A 21 36.74 -49.89 4.24
C LEU A 21 37.45 -48.51 4.47
N PHE A 22 37.55 -48.10 5.74
CA PHE A 22 38.62 -47.40 6.53
C PHE A 22 39.56 -46.26 6.01
N LEU A 23 39.83 -45.34 6.98
CA LEU A 23 41.08 -44.58 7.30
C LEU A 23 41.67 -43.61 6.24
N PHE A 24 42.09 -42.38 6.60
CA PHE A 24 43.32 -42.11 7.38
C PHE A 24 43.37 -40.72 8.08
N LEU A 25 43.78 -40.75 9.36
CA LEU A 25 44.51 -39.80 10.23
C LEU A 25 44.54 -38.25 10.08
N LEU A 26 44.40 -37.62 11.25
CA LEU A 26 44.94 -36.30 11.68
C LEU A 26 46.48 -36.31 11.84
N ALA A 27 47.14 -35.14 11.64
CA ALA A 27 48.35 -34.73 12.39
C ALA A 27 48.79 -33.27 12.15
N LEU A 28 48.94 -32.48 13.24
CA LEU A 28 50.02 -31.50 13.57
C LEU A 28 50.38 -30.35 12.58
N SER A 29 50.87 -29.16 12.95
CA SER A 29 51.28 -28.50 14.22
C SER A 29 51.22 -26.96 14.00
N ALA A 30 50.78 -26.09 14.91
CA ALA A 30 51.43 -25.67 16.17
C ALA A 30 52.83 -25.04 16.01
N VAL A 31 52.93 -23.70 16.12
CA VAL A 31 54.13 -22.94 16.52
C VAL A 31 53.73 -21.95 17.61
N VAL A 32 54.59 -21.76 18.60
CA VAL A 32 54.33 -21.15 19.92
C VAL A 32 55.34 -20.02 20.20
N CYS A 33 55.10 -19.26 21.28
CA CYS A 33 55.92 -18.20 21.90
C CYS A 33 55.88 -16.83 21.20
N CYS A 34 55.95 -15.67 21.89
CA CYS A 34 55.75 -15.26 23.31
C CYS A 34 55.61 -13.71 23.26
N SER A 35 55.08 -12.95 24.23
CA SER A 35 55.46 -12.89 25.65
C SER A 35 54.49 -12.06 26.52
N HIS A 36 54.27 -12.54 27.75
CA HIS A 36 54.13 -11.83 29.05
C HIS A 36 53.32 -10.49 29.17
N GLY A 37 52.44 -10.32 30.17
CA GLY A 37 52.06 -11.26 31.25
C GLY A 37 51.09 -10.70 32.31
N SER A 38 50.75 -11.55 33.29
CA SER A 38 50.49 -11.31 34.75
C SER A 38 50.06 -9.92 35.26
N ALA A 39 49.17 -9.76 36.26
CA ALA A 39 48.33 -10.64 37.07
C ALA A 39 47.34 -9.77 37.91
N PRO A 40 46.31 -10.31 38.61
CA PRO A 40 45.21 -9.50 39.18
C PRO A 40 45.32 -9.22 40.69
N ALA A 41 44.54 -8.24 41.18
CA ALA A 41 44.20 -8.13 42.60
C ALA A 41 42.82 -7.44 42.81
N SER A 42 42.06 -7.98 43.76
CA SER A 42 40.77 -7.48 44.26
C SER A 42 40.93 -6.34 45.28
N HIS A 43 39.91 -5.50 45.47
CA HIS A 43 39.43 -5.17 46.82
C HIS A 43 38.00 -4.62 46.83
N THR A 44 37.20 -5.14 47.76
CA THR A 44 35.89 -4.61 48.20
C THR A 44 36.08 -3.48 49.21
N CYS A 45 35.24 -2.44 49.17
CA CYS A 45 34.74 -1.83 50.40
C CYS A 45 33.40 -1.08 50.20
N THR A 46 32.70 -0.86 51.31
CA THR A 46 31.29 -0.50 51.42
C THR A 46 31.05 0.96 51.83
N ALA A 47 29.77 1.37 51.81
CA ALA A 47 29.16 2.45 52.61
C ALA A 47 29.43 3.91 52.18
N SER A 48 28.57 4.91 52.48
CA SER A 48 27.12 4.96 52.80
C SER A 48 26.69 6.44 52.93
N TYR A 49 25.38 6.74 52.76
CA TYR A 49 24.66 7.95 53.23
C TYR A 49 25.10 9.36 52.73
N GLY A 50 24.15 10.29 52.66
CA GLY A 50 24.44 11.74 52.60
C GLY A 50 23.47 12.59 51.79
N SER A 51 22.32 12.95 52.35
CA SER A 51 21.34 13.89 51.78
C SER A 51 21.59 15.36 52.15
N LEU A 52 20.90 16.28 51.45
CA LEU A 52 20.63 17.71 51.75
C LEU A 52 21.64 18.77 51.29
N GLY A 53 21.10 19.91 50.83
CA GLY A 53 21.83 21.18 50.70
C GLY A 53 21.43 22.01 49.48
N ALA A 54 20.48 22.94 49.63
CA ALA A 54 20.12 23.94 48.61
C ALA A 54 20.87 25.29 48.84
N LEU A 55 20.53 26.31 48.03
CA LEU A 55 21.11 27.67 47.95
C LEU A 55 22.36 27.76 47.03
N GLY A 56 22.52 28.69 46.08
CA GLY A 56 21.65 29.77 45.61
C GLY A 56 22.30 31.15 45.72
N ALA A 57 22.88 31.68 44.62
CA ALA A 57 23.09 33.12 44.35
C ALA A 57 23.81 33.36 43.00
N GLU A 58 23.12 34.02 42.07
CA GLU A 58 23.68 34.96 41.09
C GLU A 58 23.61 36.40 41.70
N PRO A 59 24.02 37.52 41.05
CA PRO A 59 24.70 37.71 39.76
C PRO A 59 25.89 38.69 39.82
N LEU A 60 26.54 38.98 38.67
CA LEU A 60 27.24 40.26 38.46
C LEU A 60 27.27 40.71 36.99
N ARG A 61 26.65 41.86 36.70
CA ARG A 61 26.70 42.60 35.41
C ARG A 61 27.62 43.81 35.51
N LEU A 62 28.49 44.03 34.51
CA LEU A 62 28.96 45.36 34.06
C LEU A 62 29.45 45.25 32.60
N ARG A 63 29.53 46.31 31.76
CA ARG A 63 28.59 47.42 31.45
C ARG A 63 29.16 48.21 30.24
N GLY A 64 28.29 48.81 29.42
CA GLY A 64 28.63 49.91 28.48
C GLY A 64 28.98 49.51 27.04
N GLY A 65 28.64 50.31 26.00
CA GLY A 65 27.83 51.53 25.98
C GLY A 65 27.86 52.29 24.63
N GLY A 66 26.88 53.17 24.37
CA GLY A 66 26.81 54.10 23.21
C GLY A 66 26.14 53.51 21.95
N LEU A 67 24.89 53.84 21.58
CA LEU A 67 24.34 55.09 20.98
C LEU A 67 25.01 55.55 19.66
N TRP A 68 24.23 55.59 18.56
CA TRP A 68 23.68 56.84 17.99
C TRP A 68 22.57 56.59 16.95
N ARG A 69 21.89 57.65 16.50
CA ARG A 69 20.67 57.64 15.66
C ARG A 69 20.88 58.18 14.23
N SER A 70 19.94 57.80 13.36
CA SER A 70 19.31 58.56 12.25
C SER A 70 20.00 58.83 10.90
N SER A 71 19.26 58.40 9.85
CA SER A 71 18.78 59.16 8.67
C SER A 71 19.66 59.46 7.43
N ARG A 72 19.12 58.95 6.31
CA ARG A 72 18.94 59.55 4.96
C ARG A 72 20.12 59.72 3.98
N GLU A 73 19.86 59.14 2.80
CA GLU A 73 20.03 59.70 1.45
C GLU A 73 21.43 59.96 0.84
N SER A 74 21.84 58.97 0.04
CA SER A 74 22.22 59.13 -1.38
C SER A 74 23.68 59.49 -1.79
N LYS A 75 24.15 58.71 -2.78
CA LYS A 75 25.20 58.98 -3.79
C LYS A 75 26.61 59.40 -3.31
N GLY A 76 27.60 58.54 -3.58
CA GLY A 76 29.02 58.95 -3.56
C GLY A 76 30.05 57.82 -3.69
N THR A 77 30.38 57.45 -4.93
CA THR A 77 31.71 56.98 -5.43
C THR A 77 32.66 56.10 -4.58
N GLU A 78 33.06 54.97 -5.18
CA GLU A 78 34.40 54.31 -5.12
C GLU A 78 34.89 53.73 -3.77
N ARG A 79 35.41 52.48 -3.68
CA ARG A 79 35.94 51.52 -4.67
C ARG A 79 35.75 50.06 -4.22
N GLY A 80 35.61 49.16 -5.19
CA GLY A 80 36.20 47.81 -5.14
C GLY A 80 35.33 46.64 -4.67
N GLY A 81 34.79 45.87 -5.63
CA GLY A 81 34.50 44.44 -5.40
C GLY A 81 33.20 43.88 -5.97
N MET A 82 33.29 43.24 -7.14
CA MET A 82 32.39 42.19 -7.68
C MET A 82 30.91 42.48 -7.95
N GLN A 83 30.59 42.62 -9.26
CA GLN A 83 29.37 42.29 -10.04
C GLN A 83 29.41 43.21 -11.31
N ILE A 84 28.94 42.90 -12.53
CA ILE A 84 28.14 41.79 -13.10
C ILE A 84 28.18 41.85 -14.67
N LEU A 85 27.77 40.76 -15.36
CA LEU A 85 27.23 40.68 -16.76
C LEU A 85 27.99 41.08 -18.06
N SER A 86 27.88 40.16 -19.04
CA SER A 86 27.47 40.30 -20.47
C SER A 86 28.20 41.20 -21.51
N THR A 87 28.67 40.52 -22.57
CA THR A 87 28.50 40.83 -24.02
C THR A 87 29.21 42.04 -24.66
N ILE A 88 30.23 41.77 -25.48
CA ILE A 88 30.61 42.59 -26.67
C ILE A 88 30.88 41.71 -27.90
N ARG A 89 30.38 42.15 -29.07
CA ARG A 89 30.67 41.65 -30.43
C ARG A 89 31.67 42.59 -31.16
N LYS A 90 32.44 42.07 -32.12
CA LYS A 90 32.88 42.72 -33.41
C LYS A 90 33.16 41.57 -34.41
N LYS A 91 32.55 41.49 -35.61
CA LYS A 91 32.77 42.23 -36.89
C LYS A 91 34.16 41.90 -37.53
N ILE A 92 34.34 41.64 -38.84
CA ILE A 92 33.44 41.63 -40.04
C ILE A 92 34.09 40.83 -41.21
N ALA A 93 33.27 40.50 -42.24
CA ALA A 93 33.58 40.04 -43.63
C ALA A 93 33.71 38.51 -43.88
N VAL A 94 33.47 37.92 -45.08
CA VAL A 94 32.67 38.28 -46.30
C VAL A 94 32.39 36.97 -47.11
N GLY A 95 31.36 36.94 -47.97
CA GLY A 95 31.16 35.92 -49.05
C GLY A 95 30.35 34.68 -48.62
N GLU A 96 29.03 34.60 -48.86
CA GLU A 96 28.34 34.24 -50.13
C GLU A 96 28.42 32.73 -50.52
N ALA A 97 27.41 32.08 -51.11
CA ALA A 97 25.94 32.24 -51.09
C ALA A 97 25.28 30.96 -51.65
N TRP A 98 24.09 30.63 -51.13
CA TRP A 98 22.94 29.93 -51.76
C TRP A 98 23.11 29.14 -53.09
N LEU A 99 22.52 27.92 -53.17
CA LEU A 99 21.27 27.67 -53.95
C LEU A 99 20.74 26.20 -53.96
N TYR A 100 19.40 26.11 -53.92
CA TYR A 100 18.49 25.14 -54.57
C TYR A 100 18.20 23.67 -54.10
N LYS A 101 16.88 23.47 -53.90
CA LYS A 101 15.97 22.36 -54.35
C LYS A 101 16.00 20.94 -53.72
N TYR A 102 14.83 20.60 -53.13
CA TYR A 102 14.13 19.30 -53.16
C TYR A 102 14.04 18.67 -54.58
N PRO A 103 13.58 17.40 -54.77
CA PRO A 103 13.37 16.28 -53.82
C PRO A 103 13.84 14.88 -54.34
N ALA A 104 13.52 13.84 -53.55
CA ALA A 104 12.92 12.56 -53.99
C ALA A 104 13.77 11.27 -54.15
N ARG A 105 13.26 10.25 -53.43
CA ARG A 105 12.90 8.89 -53.87
C ARG A 105 13.97 7.81 -54.18
N LEU A 106 13.73 6.69 -53.47
CA LEU A 106 13.67 5.29 -53.92
C LEU A 106 14.92 4.39 -53.86
N LEU A 107 14.62 3.12 -53.55
CA LEU A 107 15.37 1.87 -53.82
C LEU A 107 16.68 1.70 -53.01
N SER A 108 16.79 0.83 -51.99
CA SER A 108 16.43 -0.60 -51.79
C SER A 108 17.63 -1.53 -52.00
N ASN A 109 17.89 -2.35 -50.97
CA ASN A 109 18.46 -3.70 -51.01
C ASN A 109 19.73 -3.95 -51.84
N LEU A 110 20.81 -4.39 -51.18
CA LEU A 110 21.49 -5.65 -51.53
C LEU A 110 22.42 -6.16 -50.41
N PHE A 111 22.08 -7.34 -49.90
CA PHE A 111 22.91 -8.41 -49.31
C PHE A 111 24.38 -8.14 -48.90
N SER A 112 24.74 -8.51 -47.66
CA SER A 112 25.71 -9.59 -47.38
C SER A 112 25.84 -9.89 -45.86
N ARG A 113 26.74 -10.79 -45.46
CA ARG A 113 26.65 -11.64 -44.24
C ARG A 113 27.45 -11.13 -43.02
N LYS A 114 27.03 -11.59 -41.83
CA LYS A 114 27.65 -11.50 -40.47
C LYS A 114 29.14 -11.95 -40.44
N PRO A 115 29.99 -11.64 -39.41
CA PRO A 115 29.61 -11.46 -37.99
C PRO A 115 30.35 -10.41 -37.09
N LYS A 116 29.68 -10.14 -35.94
CA LYS A 116 30.10 -9.54 -34.66
C LYS A 116 31.56 -9.05 -34.46
N ALA A 117 31.69 -7.75 -34.21
CA ALA A 117 32.67 -7.16 -33.27
C ALA A 117 31.97 -6.06 -32.43
N ARG A 118 32.52 -5.73 -31.25
CA ARG A 118 31.91 -4.80 -30.26
C ARG A 118 31.91 -3.34 -30.73
N ALA A 119 30.78 -2.64 -30.64
CA ALA A 119 30.73 -1.17 -30.47
C ALA A 119 29.39 -0.66 -29.92
N ASN A 120 29.50 0.12 -28.82
CA ASN A 120 28.68 1.25 -28.36
C ASN A 120 27.14 1.27 -28.41
N ASN A 121 26.60 1.41 -27.18
CA ASN A 121 25.39 2.17 -26.83
C ASN A 121 25.15 3.40 -27.73
N GLN A 122 24.05 3.39 -28.50
CA GLN A 122 23.31 4.62 -28.85
C GLN A 122 21.89 4.39 -29.44
N ASP A 123 21.52 3.15 -29.82
CA ASP A 123 20.21 2.89 -30.43
C ASP A 123 19.08 2.42 -29.49
N GLU A 124 19.37 2.00 -28.24
CA GLU A 124 18.32 1.70 -27.25
C GLU A 124 17.46 2.94 -26.92
N GLU A 125 18.05 4.13 -26.99
CA GLU A 125 17.37 5.40 -26.72
C GLU A 125 16.31 5.79 -27.78
N LYS A 126 16.33 5.15 -28.96
CA LYS A 126 15.38 5.40 -30.05
C LYS A 126 14.25 4.36 -30.15
N MET A 127 14.46 3.12 -29.68
CA MET A 127 13.35 2.16 -29.54
C MET A 127 12.53 2.36 -28.25
N SER A 128 13.15 2.82 -27.16
CA SER A 128 12.44 3.26 -25.95
C SER A 128 11.31 4.27 -26.23
N LYS A 129 11.51 5.16 -27.21
CA LYS A 129 10.56 6.23 -27.58
C LYS A 129 9.39 5.78 -28.48
N ARG A 130 9.26 4.49 -28.83
CA ARG A 130 8.11 3.96 -29.62
C ARG A 130 7.30 2.85 -28.94
N GLY A 131 7.67 2.42 -27.73
CA GLY A 131 6.89 1.48 -26.92
C GLY A 131 5.77 2.11 -26.09
N ASN A 132 5.62 3.44 -26.14
CA ASN A 132 4.76 4.19 -25.23
C ASN A 132 3.32 4.31 -25.75
N TRP A 133 2.59 3.18 -25.78
CA TRP A 133 1.13 3.21 -25.82
C TRP A 133 0.62 3.74 -24.48
N HIS A 134 0.64 5.07 -24.35
CA HIS A 134 -0.31 5.75 -23.49
C HIS A 134 -1.71 5.32 -23.93
N LEU A 135 -2.39 4.54 -23.08
CA LEU A 135 -3.84 4.62 -23.05
C LEU A 135 -4.17 6.09 -22.87
N ARG A 136 -4.80 6.69 -23.89
CA ARG A 136 -5.25 8.09 -23.82
C ARG A 136 -6.31 8.19 -22.74
N GLY A 137 -5.87 8.44 -21.51
CA GLY A 137 -6.70 9.19 -20.56
C GLY A 137 -7.17 10.47 -21.25
N GLY A 138 -8.38 10.91 -20.92
CA GLY A 138 -8.95 12.16 -21.42
C GLY A 138 -7.92 13.28 -21.31
N GLY A 139 -7.81 14.09 -22.37
CA GLY A 139 -6.67 14.97 -22.55
C GLY A 139 -6.43 15.96 -21.40
N LEU A 140 -5.18 16.38 -21.27
CA LEU A 140 -4.82 17.63 -20.60
C LEU A 140 -5.38 18.82 -21.41
N SER A 141 -6.69 19.05 -21.29
CA SER A 141 -7.43 20.14 -21.93
C SER A 141 -8.57 20.60 -21.01
N ASP A 142 -8.47 21.85 -20.53
CA ASP A 142 -9.44 22.60 -19.73
C ASP A 142 -10.04 21.94 -18.48
N ASP A 143 -9.22 21.85 -17.43
CA ASP A 143 -9.69 21.82 -16.03
C ASP A 143 -10.17 23.22 -15.55
N ARG A 144 -10.17 24.24 -16.44
CA ARG A 144 -10.50 25.65 -16.15
C ARG A 144 -12.00 25.94 -15.96
N ALA A 145 -12.86 24.97 -16.26
CA ALA A 145 -14.32 25.16 -16.31
C ALA A 145 -15.11 24.20 -15.40
N ARG A 146 -14.47 23.54 -14.44
CA ARG A 146 -15.17 22.74 -13.43
C ARG A 146 -15.76 23.65 -12.36
N LYS A 147 -17.09 23.58 -12.18
CA LYS A 147 -17.75 24.17 -11.02
C LYS A 147 -17.37 23.35 -9.79
N SER A 148 -16.64 23.97 -8.87
CA SER A 148 -16.50 23.48 -7.49
C SER A 148 -17.64 24.06 -6.65
N ILE A 149 -18.25 23.23 -5.80
CA ILE A 149 -19.29 23.67 -4.88
C ILE A 149 -18.64 23.98 -3.54
N GLU A 150 -18.76 25.22 -3.06
CA GLU A 150 -18.25 25.58 -1.73
C GLU A 150 -19.05 24.88 -0.64
N ILE A 151 -18.33 24.41 0.38
CA ILE A 151 -18.89 23.51 1.39
C ILE A 151 -19.75 24.28 2.41
N ASP A 152 -19.50 25.57 2.63
CA ASP A 152 -20.05 26.29 3.78
C ASP A 152 -21.56 26.60 3.63
N ASP A 153 -21.99 27.10 2.47
CA ASP A 153 -23.33 27.67 2.27
C ASP A 153 -24.50 26.68 2.20
N THR A 154 -24.25 25.36 2.10
CA THR A 154 -25.32 24.37 1.89
C THR A 154 -25.46 23.41 3.06
N SER A 155 -26.64 23.39 3.70
CA SER A 155 -26.96 22.40 4.74
C SER A 155 -27.08 20.99 4.16
N ILE A 156 -26.72 19.97 4.94
CA ILE A 156 -26.85 18.56 4.55
C ILE A 156 -28.30 18.23 4.13
N GLU A 157 -29.29 18.81 4.81
CA GLU A 157 -30.71 18.68 4.46
C GLU A 157 -31.03 19.21 3.05
N SER A 158 -30.42 20.33 2.65
CA SER A 158 -30.56 20.88 1.30
C SER A 158 -29.89 19.98 0.25
N MET A 159 -28.71 19.43 0.58
CA MET A 159 -28.04 18.44 -0.28
C MET A 159 -28.88 17.15 -0.43
N LEU A 160 -29.46 16.63 0.66
CA LEU A 160 -30.33 15.45 0.61
C LEU A 160 -31.64 15.71 -0.15
N LYS A 161 -32.21 16.92 -0.10
CA LYS A 161 -33.37 17.30 -0.93
C LYS A 161 -33.10 17.22 -2.44
N SER A 162 -31.84 17.35 -2.86
CA SER A 162 -31.43 17.15 -4.27
C SER A 162 -31.20 15.68 -4.65
N ALA A 163 -31.20 14.77 -3.67
CA ALA A 163 -31.09 13.32 -3.86
C ALA A 163 -32.15 12.56 -3.03
N PRO A 164 -33.46 12.80 -3.28
CA PRO A 164 -34.55 12.25 -2.45
C PRO A 164 -34.71 10.73 -2.54
N TYR A 165 -33.96 10.07 -3.42
CA TYR A 165 -33.87 8.62 -3.53
C TYR A 165 -32.96 8.00 -2.45
N ILE A 166 -32.12 8.78 -1.78
CA ILE A 166 -31.25 8.29 -0.70
C ILE A 166 -32.06 8.22 0.59
N GLN A 167 -32.26 7.00 1.08
CA GLN A 167 -32.97 6.70 2.32
C GLN A 167 -31.97 6.61 3.48
N TRP A 168 -32.24 7.26 4.61
CA TRP A 168 -31.38 7.22 5.80
C TRP A 168 -32.03 6.36 6.89
N ASP A 169 -31.25 5.48 7.54
CA ASP A 169 -31.73 4.62 8.63
C ASP A 169 -31.87 5.33 9.99
N GLY A 170 -31.45 6.60 10.08
CA GLY A 170 -31.39 7.37 11.32
C GLY A 170 -30.10 7.19 12.13
N ASN A 171 -29.16 6.36 11.65
CA ASN A 171 -27.85 6.13 12.23
C ASN A 171 -26.76 6.48 11.20
N GLN A 172 -25.93 5.53 10.77
CA GLN A 172 -24.81 5.77 9.84
C GLN A 172 -25.07 5.23 8.42
N LEU A 173 -26.20 4.56 8.15
CA LEU A 173 -26.44 3.84 6.90
C LEU A 173 -27.38 4.59 5.97
N PHE A 174 -26.92 4.81 4.74
CA PHE A 174 -27.68 5.40 3.65
C PHE A 174 -27.93 4.34 2.58
N THR A 175 -29.17 4.20 2.12
CA THR A 175 -29.60 3.19 1.15
C THR A 175 -30.14 3.85 -0.11
N ILE A 176 -29.72 3.32 -1.26
CA ILE A 176 -30.22 3.64 -2.59
C ILE A 176 -31.08 2.45 -3.01
N PRO A 177 -32.41 2.63 -3.17
CA PRO A 177 -33.32 1.52 -3.42
C PRO A 177 -33.03 0.84 -4.76
N LYS A 178 -33.27 -0.47 -4.82
CA LYS A 178 -33.23 -1.25 -6.06
C LYS A 178 -34.18 -0.61 -7.08
N GLY A 179 -33.66 -0.38 -8.29
CA GLY A 179 -34.40 0.28 -9.38
C GLY A 179 -34.24 1.79 -9.45
N HIS A 180 -33.40 2.41 -8.59
CA HIS A 180 -33.02 3.83 -8.74
C HIS A 180 -32.43 4.12 -10.13
N ILE A 181 -31.63 3.20 -10.68
CA ILE A 181 -31.26 3.17 -12.09
C ILE A 181 -31.73 1.86 -12.75
N GLU A 182 -31.91 1.91 -14.06
CA GLU A 182 -32.28 0.73 -14.85
C GLU A 182 -31.23 -0.38 -14.71
N GLY A 183 -31.68 -1.63 -14.60
CA GLY A 183 -30.82 -2.80 -14.48
C GLY A 183 -30.32 -3.13 -13.06
N MET A 184 -30.64 -2.35 -12.03
CA MET A 184 -30.29 -2.71 -10.64
C MET A 184 -30.91 -4.04 -10.21
N ARG A 185 -30.05 -4.99 -9.80
CA ARG A 185 -30.39 -6.33 -9.32
C ARG A 185 -30.44 -6.39 -7.80
N SER A 186 -29.59 -5.62 -7.11
CA SER A 186 -29.61 -5.40 -5.66
C SER A 186 -29.96 -3.95 -5.32
N SER A 187 -30.03 -3.61 -4.03
CA SER A 187 -29.88 -2.22 -3.60
C SER A 187 -28.41 -1.78 -3.70
N ALA A 188 -28.16 -0.49 -3.46
CA ALA A 188 -26.85 0.00 -3.07
C ALA A 188 -26.95 0.68 -1.70
N SER A 189 -25.86 0.75 -0.95
CA SER A 189 -25.84 1.38 0.37
C SER A 189 -24.45 1.92 0.70
N PHE A 190 -24.35 2.90 1.60
CA PHE A 190 -23.07 3.39 2.10
C PHE A 190 -23.14 3.86 3.55
N TYR A 191 -22.02 3.74 4.26
CA TYR A 191 -21.87 4.23 5.62
C TYR A 191 -21.25 5.62 5.61
N ALA A 192 -21.83 6.58 6.34
CA ALA A 192 -21.27 7.91 6.51
C ALA A 192 -21.81 8.57 7.80
N ASN A 193 -20.97 9.35 8.48
CA ASN A 193 -21.43 10.32 9.46
C ASN A 193 -21.62 11.71 8.80
N LYS A 194 -22.02 12.74 9.57
CA LYS A 194 -22.32 14.08 9.01
C LYS A 194 -21.14 14.71 8.23
N PRO A 195 -19.89 14.78 8.73
CA PRO A 195 -18.75 15.28 7.97
C PRO A 195 -18.50 14.52 6.66
N LEU A 196 -18.53 13.18 6.69
CA LEU A 196 -18.24 12.36 5.51
C LEU A 196 -19.37 12.42 4.48
N LEU A 197 -20.63 12.42 4.92
CA LEU A 197 -21.82 12.57 4.06
C LEU A 197 -21.75 13.88 3.27
N LYS A 198 -21.34 14.99 3.90
CA LYS A 198 -21.18 16.29 3.23
C LYS A 198 -20.17 16.22 2.08
N GLN A 199 -19.09 15.44 2.22
CA GLN A 199 -18.09 15.23 1.16
C GLN A 199 -18.63 14.35 0.02
N VAL A 200 -19.31 13.24 0.34
CA VAL A 200 -19.85 12.32 -0.67
C VAL A 200 -20.99 12.97 -1.48
N LEU A 201 -21.88 13.71 -0.81
CA LEU A 201 -22.94 14.47 -1.50
C LEU A 201 -22.35 15.62 -2.33
N LYS A 202 -21.26 16.26 -1.90
CA LYS A 202 -20.56 17.27 -2.69
C LYS A 202 -19.98 16.66 -3.97
N GLU A 203 -19.28 15.53 -3.88
CA GLU A 203 -18.72 14.82 -5.04
C GLU A 203 -19.83 14.48 -6.06
N MET A 204 -20.99 14.02 -5.58
CA MET A 204 -22.17 13.76 -6.41
C MET A 204 -22.67 15.02 -7.12
N LEU A 205 -22.84 16.14 -6.40
CA LEU A 205 -23.36 17.39 -6.97
C LEU A 205 -22.38 18.04 -7.95
N GLU A 206 -21.07 17.99 -7.65
CA GLU A 206 -20.03 18.44 -8.59
C GLU A 206 -20.01 17.57 -9.85
N ASN A 207 -20.23 16.26 -9.73
CA ASN A 207 -20.31 15.36 -10.89
C ASN A 207 -21.52 15.69 -11.79
N GLN A 208 -22.69 15.91 -11.18
CA GLN A 208 -23.92 16.32 -11.87
C GLN A 208 -23.74 17.68 -12.56
N ALA A 209 -23.21 18.69 -11.86
CA ALA A 209 -23.02 20.04 -12.39
C ALA A 209 -22.00 20.13 -13.54
N ASN A 210 -21.01 19.22 -13.57
CA ASN A 210 -19.94 19.20 -14.57
C ASN A 210 -20.20 18.20 -15.73
N GLY A 211 -21.27 17.39 -15.65
CA GLY A 211 -21.75 16.56 -16.75
C GLY A 211 -20.74 15.53 -17.25
N SER A 212 -20.17 14.73 -16.36
CA SER A 212 -19.18 13.66 -16.66
C SER A 212 -17.91 14.08 -17.43
N LYS A 213 -17.65 15.38 -17.62
CA LYS A 213 -16.51 15.87 -18.42
C LYS A 213 -15.17 15.57 -17.73
N GLY A 214 -14.44 14.59 -18.29
CA GLY A 214 -13.02 14.33 -18.02
C GLY A 214 -12.71 13.72 -16.64
N GLY A 215 -13.66 13.00 -16.02
CA GLY A 215 -13.50 12.41 -14.68
C GLY A 215 -14.21 11.07 -14.54
N PHE A 216 -14.12 10.48 -13.36
CA PHE A 216 -14.95 9.33 -12.96
C PHE A 216 -16.38 9.78 -12.64
N LEU A 217 -17.34 8.84 -12.67
CA LEU A 217 -18.66 9.04 -12.08
C LEU A 217 -18.54 9.13 -10.54
N SER A 218 -19.44 9.84 -9.88
CA SER A 218 -19.44 9.98 -8.42
C SER A 218 -19.56 8.63 -7.71
N ALA A 219 -19.05 8.52 -6.47
CA ALA A 219 -19.11 7.29 -5.70
C ALA A 219 -20.54 6.71 -5.58
N ILE A 220 -21.55 7.56 -5.35
CA ILE A 220 -22.97 7.19 -5.27
C ILE A 220 -23.48 6.57 -6.58
N GLN A 221 -23.11 7.15 -7.72
CA GLN A 221 -23.47 6.59 -9.04
C GLN A 221 -22.75 5.26 -9.27
N GLN A 222 -21.48 5.14 -8.88
CA GLN A 222 -20.71 3.91 -9.04
C GLN A 222 -21.25 2.76 -8.19
N LEU A 223 -21.67 3.02 -6.95
CA LEU A 223 -22.38 2.02 -6.13
C LEU A 223 -23.63 1.50 -6.83
N SER A 224 -24.44 2.41 -7.39
CA SER A 224 -25.66 2.09 -8.12
C SER A 224 -25.37 1.29 -9.40
N ASN A 225 -24.31 1.64 -10.13
CA ASN A 225 -23.86 0.91 -11.31
C ASN A 225 -23.37 -0.51 -10.95
N VAL A 226 -22.64 -0.68 -9.84
CA VAL A 226 -22.19 -2.00 -9.37
C VAL A 226 -23.37 -2.88 -8.97
N ALA A 227 -24.44 -2.31 -8.43
CA ALA A 227 -25.70 -3.02 -8.14
C ALA A 227 -26.43 -3.54 -9.39
N THR A 228 -25.98 -3.25 -10.63
CA THR A 228 -26.52 -3.84 -11.87
C THR A 228 -25.79 -5.11 -12.32
N LEU A 229 -24.66 -5.47 -11.70
CA LEU A 229 -23.81 -6.58 -12.15
C LEU A 229 -24.53 -7.94 -12.03
N PRO A 230 -24.45 -8.83 -13.05
CA PRO A 230 -24.97 -10.19 -12.96
C PRO A 230 -24.46 -10.92 -11.70
N GLY A 231 -25.37 -11.61 -11.01
CA GLY A 231 -25.08 -12.35 -9.79
C GLY A 231 -24.94 -11.55 -8.50
N VAL A 232 -25.00 -10.20 -8.52
CA VAL A 232 -24.82 -9.39 -7.30
C VAL A 232 -25.92 -9.65 -6.26
N VAL A 233 -25.52 -9.88 -5.01
CA VAL A 233 -26.40 -10.25 -3.89
C VAL A 233 -26.42 -9.20 -2.79
N SER A 234 -27.54 -9.14 -2.06
CA SER A 234 -27.85 -8.21 -0.96
C SER A 234 -27.75 -6.72 -1.32
N SER A 235 -26.54 -6.16 -1.39
CA SER A 235 -26.29 -4.74 -1.67
C SER A 235 -24.88 -4.50 -2.24
N SER A 236 -24.73 -3.43 -3.04
CA SER A 236 -23.43 -2.82 -3.34
C SER A 236 -23.10 -1.81 -2.23
N ILE A 237 -22.03 -2.06 -1.47
CA ILE A 237 -21.79 -1.41 -0.17
C ILE A 237 -20.60 -0.45 -0.26
N GLY A 238 -20.79 0.79 0.22
CA GLY A 238 -19.77 1.81 0.38
C GLY A 238 -19.32 1.97 1.83
N MET A 239 -18.01 1.91 2.07
CA MET A 239 -17.37 2.22 3.34
C MET A 239 -17.23 3.75 3.52
N PRO A 240 -16.99 4.29 4.73
CA PRO A 240 -17.00 5.74 4.95
C PRO A 240 -15.87 6.51 4.24
N ASP A 241 -14.80 5.82 3.88
CA ASP A 241 -13.71 6.28 3.02
C ASP A 241 -14.05 6.33 1.52
N ILE A 242 -15.30 6.04 1.13
CA ILE A 242 -15.72 5.92 -0.28
C ILE A 242 -15.47 7.20 -1.11
N HIS A 243 -14.92 7.03 -2.30
CA HIS A 243 -14.71 8.08 -3.29
C HIS A 243 -14.60 7.48 -4.71
N SER A 244 -14.76 8.32 -5.74
CA SER A 244 -14.80 7.88 -7.16
C SER A 244 -13.56 7.06 -7.56
N GLY A 245 -13.79 5.92 -8.24
CA GLY A 245 -12.76 5.01 -8.73
C GLY A 245 -12.98 4.59 -10.19
N TYR A 246 -12.23 3.59 -10.67
CA TYR A 246 -12.45 3.00 -11.99
C TYR A 246 -13.58 1.95 -11.96
N GLY A 247 -14.77 2.27 -12.50
CA GLY A 247 -15.96 1.41 -12.50
C GLY A 247 -16.60 1.28 -11.12
N PHE A 248 -15.98 0.50 -10.25
CA PHE A 248 -16.27 0.49 -8.82
C PHE A 248 -15.65 1.73 -8.15
N ALA A 249 -16.33 2.29 -7.16
CA ALA A 249 -15.73 3.27 -6.26
C ALA A 249 -14.59 2.64 -5.45
N ILE A 250 -13.65 3.46 -4.97
CA ILE A 250 -12.72 3.03 -3.92
C ILE A 250 -13.49 3.16 -2.60
N GLY A 251 -13.38 2.18 -1.70
CA GLY A 251 -14.29 2.02 -0.55
C GLY A 251 -15.48 1.09 -0.84
N ASN A 252 -15.51 0.37 -1.97
CA ASN A 252 -16.67 -0.43 -2.37
C ASN A 252 -16.45 -1.94 -2.14
N VAL A 253 -17.46 -2.58 -1.55
CA VAL A 253 -17.61 -4.03 -1.42
C VAL A 253 -18.85 -4.48 -2.17
N ALA A 254 -18.73 -5.54 -2.98
CA ALA A 254 -19.87 -6.21 -3.58
C ALA A 254 -19.62 -7.72 -3.65
N ALA A 255 -20.61 -8.52 -3.28
CA ALA A 255 -20.58 -9.96 -3.40
C ALA A 255 -21.44 -10.42 -4.58
N VAL A 256 -20.98 -11.45 -5.30
CA VAL A 256 -21.77 -12.14 -6.32
C VAL A 256 -21.89 -13.63 -5.99
N ASP A 257 -23.03 -14.24 -6.30
CA ASP A 257 -23.35 -15.63 -5.99
C ASP A 257 -22.50 -16.61 -6.82
N MET A 258 -21.76 -17.54 -6.20
CA MET A 258 -20.95 -18.51 -6.95
C MET A 258 -21.78 -19.59 -7.62
N ASP A 259 -23.02 -19.80 -7.18
CA ASP A 259 -23.89 -20.84 -7.72
C ASP A 259 -24.59 -20.37 -9.02
N ASP A 260 -24.84 -19.07 -9.18
CA ASP A 260 -25.33 -18.45 -10.42
C ASP A 260 -24.28 -18.55 -11.55
N ASP A 261 -24.67 -19.10 -12.70
CA ASP A 261 -23.82 -19.27 -13.88
C ASP A 261 -23.53 -17.95 -14.63
N ASP A 262 -24.39 -16.94 -14.48
CA ASP A 262 -24.21 -15.62 -15.06
C ASP A 262 -23.37 -14.69 -14.17
N SER A 263 -23.06 -15.06 -12.92
CA SER A 263 -22.22 -14.27 -12.01
C SER A 263 -20.87 -13.89 -12.60
N VAL A 264 -20.48 -12.62 -12.40
CA VAL A 264 -19.28 -12.05 -13.01
C VAL A 264 -18.19 -11.67 -12.02
N VAL A 265 -16.93 -11.81 -12.47
CA VAL A 265 -15.77 -11.18 -11.86
C VAL A 265 -15.40 -9.91 -12.63
N SER A 266 -15.19 -8.79 -11.94
CA SER A 266 -14.74 -7.53 -12.54
C SER A 266 -13.36 -7.15 -12.01
N PRO A 267 -12.32 -7.02 -12.87
CA PRO A 267 -11.04 -6.46 -12.46
C PRO A 267 -11.15 -5.02 -11.92
N GLY A 268 -12.13 -4.26 -12.43
CA GLY A 268 -12.49 -2.94 -11.92
C GLY A 268 -12.95 -2.96 -10.46
N GLY A 269 -13.53 -4.05 -9.98
CA GLY A 269 -13.95 -4.27 -8.58
C GLY A 269 -12.87 -4.81 -7.65
N VAL A 270 -11.70 -5.15 -8.17
CA VAL A 270 -10.49 -5.45 -7.38
C VAL A 270 -9.57 -4.23 -7.33
N GLY A 271 -9.47 -3.51 -8.44
CA GLY A 271 -8.55 -2.38 -8.61
C GLY A 271 -7.24 -2.78 -9.30
N PHE A 272 -6.43 -1.76 -9.63
CA PHE A 272 -5.21 -1.96 -10.40
C PHE A 272 -4.07 -2.53 -9.55
N ASP A 273 -3.83 -2.02 -8.35
CA ASP A 273 -2.83 -2.62 -7.45
C ASP A 273 -3.48 -3.75 -6.64
N ILE A 274 -3.45 -4.94 -7.23
CA ILE A 274 -4.00 -6.18 -6.65
C ILE A 274 -3.25 -6.51 -5.37
N ASN A 275 -3.98 -6.86 -4.30
CA ASN A 275 -3.46 -7.02 -2.94
C ASN A 275 -2.56 -5.84 -2.51
N CYS A 276 -2.90 -4.61 -2.91
CA CYS A 276 -2.56 -3.46 -2.09
C CYS A 276 -3.15 -3.69 -0.69
N GLY A 277 -2.32 -3.48 0.32
CA GLY A 277 -2.61 -3.94 1.68
C GLY A 277 -1.57 -3.42 2.66
N VAL A 278 -1.82 -3.71 3.93
CA VAL A 278 -1.06 -3.17 5.05
C VAL A 278 -0.53 -4.31 5.90
N ARG A 279 0.75 -4.23 6.30
CA ARG A 279 1.36 -5.06 7.34
C ARG A 279 1.73 -4.18 8.52
N LEU A 280 1.44 -4.63 9.74
CA LEU A 280 1.90 -4.00 10.97
C LEU A 280 2.92 -4.90 11.66
N LEU A 281 4.09 -4.36 11.96
CA LEU A 281 5.05 -4.94 12.90
C LEU A 281 4.93 -4.21 14.23
N ARG A 282 5.03 -4.93 15.35
CA ARG A 282 5.22 -4.35 16.69
C ARG A 282 6.67 -4.54 17.13
N THR A 283 7.10 -3.85 18.18
CA THR A 283 8.42 -4.05 18.81
C THR A 283 8.30 -4.25 20.32
N ASN A 284 9.41 -4.48 21.00
CA ASN A 284 9.55 -4.36 22.46
C ASN A 284 9.94 -2.93 22.91
N LEU A 285 10.11 -1.99 21.98
CA LEU A 285 10.55 -0.61 22.25
C LEU A 285 9.39 0.27 22.69
N HIS A 286 9.67 1.19 23.61
CA HIS A 286 8.78 2.27 24.03
C HIS A 286 9.10 3.55 23.25
N GLU A 287 8.15 4.47 23.12
CA GLU A 287 8.33 5.70 22.32
C GLU A 287 9.55 6.54 22.73
N ARG A 288 9.88 6.56 24.02
CA ARG A 288 11.09 7.23 24.56
C ARG A 288 12.39 6.70 23.96
N ASP A 289 12.43 5.43 23.54
CA ASP A 289 13.61 4.78 22.99
C ASP A 289 13.86 5.21 21.53
N VAL A 290 12.86 5.81 20.86
CA VAL A 290 12.95 6.35 19.49
C VAL A 290 12.89 7.88 19.44
N ILE A 291 11.97 8.49 20.20
CA ILE A 291 11.71 9.94 20.18
C ILE A 291 12.61 10.70 21.15
N GLY A 292 13.08 10.04 22.24
CA GLY A 292 13.94 10.65 23.25
C GLY A 292 15.32 11.10 22.72
N ASP A 293 15.76 10.55 21.59
CA ASP A 293 16.93 11.00 20.85
C ASP A 293 16.56 11.35 19.40
N ALA A 294 16.51 12.65 19.09
CA ALA A 294 16.22 13.15 17.74
C ALA A 294 17.28 12.78 16.70
N ALA A 295 18.53 12.53 17.10
CA ALA A 295 19.60 12.06 16.20
C ALA A 295 19.42 10.57 15.89
N LEU A 296 19.06 9.73 16.87
CA LEU A 296 18.66 8.33 16.62
C LEU A 296 17.42 8.28 15.71
N LYS A 297 16.37 9.07 15.98
CA LYS A 297 15.16 9.14 15.13
C LYS A 297 15.51 9.45 13.67
N ASN A 298 16.39 10.43 13.43
CA ASN A 298 16.82 10.79 12.09
C ASN A 298 17.68 9.71 11.42
N ARG A 299 18.66 9.12 12.13
CA ARG A 299 19.46 8.00 11.59
C ARG A 299 18.58 6.80 11.22
N LEU A 300 17.56 6.49 12.01
CA LEU A 300 16.59 5.44 11.70
C LEU A 300 15.78 5.78 10.45
N ALA A 301 15.30 7.02 10.31
CA ALA A 301 14.59 7.47 9.12
C ALA A 301 15.46 7.38 7.84
N ASP A 302 16.73 7.80 7.93
CA ASP A 302 17.68 7.74 6.83
C ASP A 302 18.01 6.29 6.43
N LEU A 303 18.20 5.40 7.41
CA LEU A 303 18.50 3.99 7.16
C LEU A 303 17.29 3.24 6.58
N LEU A 304 16.08 3.50 7.07
CA LEU A 304 14.84 2.96 6.50
C LEU A 304 14.64 3.44 5.06
N PHE A 305 14.86 4.73 4.77
CA PHE A 305 14.78 5.28 3.42
C PHE A 305 15.80 4.67 2.46
N LYS A 306 17.00 4.34 2.97
CA LYS A 306 18.05 3.67 2.21
C LYS A 306 17.75 2.18 1.93
N ASN A 307 17.21 1.47 2.93
CA ASN A 307 17.05 0.02 2.89
C ASN A 307 15.69 -0.44 2.33
N ILE A 308 14.69 0.44 2.28
CA ILE A 308 13.38 0.19 1.64
C ILE A 308 13.36 0.96 0.33
N PRO A 309 13.52 0.30 -0.84
CA PRO A 309 13.49 0.98 -2.13
C PRO A 309 12.14 1.66 -2.38
N VAL A 310 12.22 2.92 -2.81
CA VAL A 310 11.10 3.84 -3.03
C VAL A 310 10.99 4.20 -4.51
N GLY A 311 9.82 4.66 -4.97
CA GLY A 311 9.65 5.14 -6.34
C GLY A 311 9.23 4.08 -7.37
N VAL A 312 9.16 4.51 -8.64
CA VAL A 312 8.59 3.73 -9.74
C VAL A 312 9.69 2.98 -10.49
N GLY A 313 9.96 1.74 -10.06
CA GLY A 313 10.93 0.85 -10.72
C GLY A 313 12.37 1.02 -10.25
N GLU A 314 12.60 1.79 -9.19
CA GLU A 314 13.91 1.96 -8.55
C GLU A 314 14.09 0.91 -7.45
N GLY A 315 14.88 -0.13 -7.75
CA GLY A 315 15.35 -1.10 -6.77
C GLY A 315 14.31 -2.06 -6.18
N SER A 316 14.84 -3.00 -5.39
CA SER A 316 14.12 -4.09 -4.73
C SER A 316 15.01 -4.68 -3.65
N VAL A 317 14.46 -5.05 -2.49
CA VAL A 317 15.19 -5.80 -1.44
C VAL A 317 15.63 -7.17 -1.97
N LEU A 318 14.87 -7.79 -2.89
CA LEU A 318 15.27 -9.04 -3.54
C LEU A 318 16.40 -8.87 -4.57
N GLY A 319 16.55 -7.67 -5.13
CA GLY A 319 17.20 -7.50 -6.43
C GLY A 319 16.31 -8.00 -7.59
N GLN A 320 16.93 -8.30 -8.73
CA GLN A 320 16.23 -8.80 -9.90
C GLN A 320 15.96 -10.30 -9.78
N ALA A 321 14.69 -10.68 -9.63
CA ALA A 321 14.26 -12.08 -9.69
C ALA A 321 14.47 -12.66 -11.10
N ASP A 322 14.93 -13.91 -11.18
CA ASP A 322 14.91 -14.67 -12.43
C ASP A 322 13.49 -15.19 -12.75
N GLY A 323 13.30 -15.77 -13.95
CA GLY A 323 11.98 -16.23 -14.38
C GLY A 323 11.41 -17.36 -13.51
N LYS A 324 12.25 -18.29 -13.05
CA LYS A 324 11.81 -19.41 -12.21
C LYS A 324 11.54 -18.93 -10.79
N GLU A 325 12.39 -18.06 -10.25
CA GLU A 325 12.19 -17.47 -8.92
C GLU A 325 10.92 -16.63 -8.86
N LEU A 326 10.65 -15.82 -9.89
CA LEU A 326 9.41 -15.05 -9.97
C LEU A 326 8.17 -15.96 -10.09
N ASP A 327 8.23 -17.02 -10.89
CA ASP A 327 7.11 -17.97 -11.01
C ASP A 327 6.88 -18.76 -9.72
N ASP A 328 7.94 -19.07 -8.96
CA ASP A 328 7.85 -19.63 -7.61
C ASP A 328 7.18 -18.65 -6.63
N ILE A 329 7.56 -17.36 -6.63
CA ILE A 329 6.93 -16.31 -5.82
C ILE A 329 5.44 -16.18 -6.16
N LEU A 330 5.11 -16.13 -7.46
CA LEU A 330 3.74 -16.03 -7.95
C LEU A 330 2.89 -17.25 -7.56
N ARG A 331 3.46 -18.46 -7.61
CA ARG A 331 2.73 -19.70 -7.29
C ARG A 331 2.61 -19.96 -5.78
N ARG A 332 3.61 -19.60 -4.97
CA ARG A 332 3.77 -20.08 -3.58
C ARG A 332 3.71 -18.99 -2.51
N GLY A 333 3.73 -17.71 -2.89
CA GLY A 333 3.63 -16.58 -1.95
C GLY A 333 4.68 -16.66 -0.83
N MET A 334 4.29 -16.39 0.41
CA MET A 334 5.21 -16.40 1.55
C MET A 334 5.83 -17.77 1.87
N ALA A 335 5.31 -18.90 1.38
CA ALA A 335 5.97 -20.19 1.57
C ALA A 335 7.36 -20.23 0.88
N TRP A 336 7.50 -19.58 -0.28
CA TRP A 336 8.80 -19.41 -0.95
C TRP A 336 9.81 -18.60 -0.12
N ALA A 337 9.31 -17.61 0.65
CA ALA A 337 10.12 -16.73 1.49
C ALA A 337 10.57 -17.44 2.78
N GLU A 338 9.69 -18.23 3.38
CA GLU A 338 9.97 -19.04 4.56
C GLU A 338 11.07 -20.08 4.29
N GLU A 339 10.96 -20.84 3.19
CA GLU A 339 11.98 -21.82 2.74
C GLU A 339 13.39 -21.22 2.58
N ARG A 340 13.47 -19.89 2.37
CA ARG A 340 14.71 -19.13 2.18
C ARG A 340 15.14 -18.35 3.42
N ASN A 341 14.46 -18.52 4.55
CA ASN A 341 14.68 -17.76 5.79
C ASN A 341 14.57 -16.23 5.59
N LEU A 342 13.65 -15.80 4.71
CA LEU A 342 13.39 -14.38 4.41
C LEU A 342 12.25 -13.79 5.27
N CYS A 343 11.47 -14.63 5.93
CA CYS A 343 10.59 -14.31 7.06
C CYS A 343 10.76 -15.34 8.17
N TRP A 344 10.13 -15.08 9.32
CA TRP A 344 10.00 -16.06 10.39
C TRP A 344 8.76 -16.93 10.13
N PRO A 345 8.75 -18.24 10.47
CA PRO A 345 7.60 -19.11 10.27
C PRO A 345 6.30 -18.54 10.88
N GLU A 346 6.39 -17.96 12.08
CA GLU A 346 5.24 -17.36 12.76
C GLU A 346 4.66 -16.11 12.07
N ASP A 347 5.38 -15.48 11.13
CA ASP A 347 4.82 -14.37 10.35
C ASP A 347 3.66 -14.83 9.47
N ARG A 348 3.68 -16.07 8.96
CA ARG A 348 2.62 -16.60 8.07
C ARG A 348 1.31 -16.86 8.81
N GLU A 349 1.38 -17.24 10.08
CA GLU A 349 0.18 -17.51 10.91
C GLU A 349 -0.68 -16.27 11.16
N VAL A 350 -0.14 -15.07 10.93
CA VAL A 350 -0.82 -13.79 11.11
C VAL A 350 -0.92 -12.98 9.81
N VAL A 351 -0.83 -13.63 8.64
CA VAL A 351 -1.07 -13.01 7.34
C VAL A 351 -2.38 -13.57 6.76
N GLU A 352 -3.18 -12.71 6.14
CA GLU A 352 -4.37 -13.13 5.38
C GLU A 352 -4.03 -14.23 4.36
N GLU A 353 -4.86 -15.28 4.29
CA GLU A 353 -4.59 -16.51 3.52
C GLU A 353 -3.21 -17.15 3.79
N ARG A 354 -2.64 -16.97 4.99
CA ARG A 354 -1.29 -17.44 5.40
C ARG A 354 -0.18 -16.99 4.43
N GLY A 355 -0.40 -15.86 3.76
CA GLY A 355 0.49 -15.27 2.76
C GLY A 355 0.54 -15.99 1.41
N SER A 356 -0.42 -16.88 1.10
CA SER A 356 -0.48 -17.57 -0.18
C SER A 356 -1.90 -17.98 -0.59
N PHE A 357 -2.38 -17.49 -1.72
CA PHE A 357 -3.63 -17.91 -2.34
C PHE A 357 -3.48 -19.24 -3.09
N GLU A 358 -4.32 -20.22 -2.77
CA GLU A 358 -4.47 -21.45 -3.57
C GLU A 358 -5.02 -21.16 -4.97
N GLY A 359 -4.57 -21.91 -5.98
CA GLY A 359 -5.00 -21.71 -7.37
C GLY A 359 -4.44 -20.45 -8.01
N ALA A 360 -3.32 -19.93 -7.49
CA ALA A 360 -2.47 -18.96 -8.17
C ALA A 360 -1.70 -19.64 -9.31
N ASP A 361 -1.74 -19.04 -10.51
CA ASP A 361 -1.03 -19.58 -11.67
C ASP A 361 -0.16 -18.53 -12.37
N PRO A 362 1.19 -18.67 -12.31
CA PRO A 362 2.13 -17.84 -13.05
C PRO A 362 1.93 -17.88 -14.57
N ASP A 363 1.36 -18.95 -15.14
CA ASP A 363 1.13 -19.06 -16.59
C ASP A 363 -0.09 -18.24 -17.05
N ALA A 364 -0.96 -17.85 -16.11
CA ALA A 364 -2.02 -16.87 -16.35
C ALA A 364 -1.51 -15.41 -16.35
N VAL A 365 -0.30 -15.15 -15.81
CA VAL A 365 0.33 -13.83 -15.72
C VAL A 365 1.17 -13.54 -16.97
N SER A 366 0.92 -12.41 -17.65
CA SER A 366 1.62 -12.07 -18.90
C SER A 366 3.11 -11.79 -18.71
N ASP A 367 3.93 -12.06 -19.73
CA ASP A 367 5.35 -11.70 -19.76
C ASP A 367 5.59 -10.22 -19.48
N ARG A 368 4.66 -9.36 -19.92
CA ARG A 368 4.69 -7.91 -19.65
C ARG A 368 4.48 -7.62 -18.17
N ALA A 369 3.59 -8.33 -17.49
CA ALA A 369 3.39 -8.21 -16.05
C ALA A 369 4.61 -8.72 -15.27
N LYS A 370 5.14 -9.91 -15.64
CA LYS A 370 6.37 -10.48 -15.07
C LYS A 370 7.56 -9.53 -15.24
N ALA A 371 7.77 -8.98 -16.44
CA ALA A 371 8.84 -8.03 -16.73
C ALA A 371 8.73 -6.70 -15.95
N ARG A 372 7.51 -6.23 -15.65
CA ARG A 372 7.29 -5.06 -14.78
C ARG A 372 7.54 -5.36 -13.30
N GLY A 373 7.25 -6.59 -12.84
CA GLY A 373 7.38 -7.00 -11.44
C GLY A 373 8.78 -7.45 -11.01
N ARG A 374 9.56 -8.11 -11.89
CA ARG A 374 10.80 -8.82 -11.53
C ARG A 374 11.87 -7.99 -10.80
N ASN A 375 11.88 -6.67 -10.99
CA ASN A 375 12.83 -5.74 -10.37
C ASN A 375 12.22 -4.94 -9.20
N GLN A 376 11.01 -5.30 -8.73
CA GLN A 376 10.21 -4.51 -7.78
C GLN A 376 9.79 -5.31 -6.53
N CYS A 377 10.28 -6.53 -6.33
CA CYS A 377 9.91 -7.34 -5.16
C CYS A 377 10.68 -6.90 -3.90
N GLY A 378 9.95 -6.50 -2.87
CA GLY A 378 10.52 -5.78 -1.73
C GLY A 378 10.81 -4.32 -2.06
N SER A 379 9.87 -3.60 -2.68
CA SER A 379 9.90 -2.14 -2.80
C SER A 379 8.57 -1.52 -2.42
N LEU A 380 8.64 -0.30 -1.88
CA LEU A 380 7.47 0.43 -1.42
C LEU A 380 6.61 0.89 -2.59
N GLY A 381 7.24 1.59 -3.54
CA GLY A 381 6.56 2.24 -4.64
C GLY A 381 6.26 3.70 -4.43
N SER A 382 5.12 4.14 -4.98
CA SER A 382 4.73 5.54 -5.06
C SER A 382 3.23 5.74 -4.84
N GLY A 383 2.81 6.99 -4.66
CA GLY A 383 1.41 7.35 -4.41
C GLY A 383 1.10 7.20 -2.92
N ASN A 384 0.01 6.50 -2.58
CA ASN A 384 -0.41 6.34 -1.18
C ASN A 384 0.40 5.29 -0.39
N HIS A 385 1.44 4.68 -0.99
CA HIS A 385 2.27 3.68 -0.32
C HIS A 385 3.29 4.34 0.61
N TYR A 386 3.36 3.87 1.86
CA TYR A 386 4.29 4.37 2.87
C TYR A 386 4.88 3.26 3.75
N ALA A 387 6.04 3.54 4.34
CA ALA A 387 6.51 2.84 5.53
C ALA A 387 6.58 3.86 6.69
N GLU A 388 5.82 3.63 7.76
CA GLU A 388 5.75 4.56 8.89
C GLU A 388 6.18 3.87 10.18
N VAL A 389 7.08 4.51 10.93
CA VAL A 389 7.30 4.19 12.34
C VAL A 389 6.28 5.00 13.13
N GLN A 390 5.50 4.32 13.95
CA GLN A 390 4.36 4.85 14.67
C GLN A 390 4.43 4.44 16.15
N VAL A 391 3.66 5.12 17.00
CA VAL A 391 3.54 4.86 18.44
C VAL A 391 2.09 4.63 18.79
N VAL A 392 1.79 3.61 19.59
CA VAL A 392 0.46 3.44 20.21
C VAL A 392 0.18 4.62 21.13
N GLU A 393 -0.73 5.49 20.71
CA GLU A 393 -1.09 6.75 21.39
C GLU A 393 -2.31 6.58 22.29
N GLU A 394 -3.29 5.77 21.88
CA GLU A 394 -4.50 5.47 22.65
C GLU A 394 -4.83 3.97 22.53
N VAL A 395 -5.35 3.38 23.61
CA VAL A 395 -5.89 2.02 23.65
C VAL A 395 -7.38 2.10 24.00
N TYR A 396 -8.21 1.44 23.20
CA TYR A 396 -9.68 1.40 23.34
C TYR A 396 -10.20 0.01 23.71
N ASP A 397 -9.41 -1.04 23.41
CA ASP A 397 -9.71 -2.43 23.74
C ASP A 397 -8.42 -3.11 24.22
N GLU A 398 -8.26 -3.17 25.54
CA GLU A 398 -7.08 -3.74 26.22
C GLU A 398 -6.93 -5.25 25.98
N GLU A 399 -8.03 -5.99 25.83
CA GLU A 399 -7.98 -7.43 25.56
C GLU A 399 -7.44 -7.68 24.15
N ALA A 400 -7.99 -6.99 23.15
CA ALA A 400 -7.52 -7.07 21.77
C ALA A 400 -6.08 -6.55 21.62
N ALA A 401 -5.73 -5.45 22.29
CA ALA A 401 -4.39 -4.88 22.25
C ALA A 401 -3.37 -5.85 22.87
N SER A 402 -3.65 -6.39 24.06
CA SER A 402 -2.81 -7.38 24.74
C SER A 402 -2.60 -8.64 23.90
N ALA A 403 -3.66 -9.20 23.31
CA ALA A 403 -3.56 -10.34 22.40
C ALA A 403 -2.70 -10.05 21.17
N MET A 404 -2.72 -8.81 20.65
CA MET A 404 -1.84 -8.36 19.57
C MET A 404 -0.41 -8.00 20.00
N GLY A 405 -0.12 -7.95 21.31
CA GLY A 405 1.18 -7.52 21.84
C GLY A 405 1.38 -6.00 21.75
N LEU A 406 0.29 -5.24 21.83
CA LEU A 406 0.22 -3.78 21.76
C LEU A 406 -0.18 -3.21 23.12
N LYS A 407 0.43 -2.09 23.49
CA LYS A 407 0.11 -1.30 24.69
C LYS A 407 0.52 0.16 24.48
N LEU A 408 0.03 1.08 25.30
CA LEU A 408 0.41 2.49 25.27
C LEU A 408 1.94 2.68 25.15
N GLY A 409 2.37 3.57 24.26
CA GLY A 409 3.78 3.88 24.01
C GLY A 409 4.55 2.84 23.19
N THR A 410 3.95 1.73 22.76
CA THR A 410 4.63 0.71 21.94
C THR A 410 5.01 1.26 20.56
N VAL A 411 6.26 1.12 20.17
CA VAL A 411 6.72 1.45 18.82
C VAL A 411 6.32 0.35 17.85
N CYS A 412 5.64 0.74 16.76
CA CYS A 412 5.18 -0.13 15.69
C CYS A 412 5.69 0.37 14.33
N ILE A 413 5.68 -0.49 13.31
CA ILE A 413 6.02 -0.14 11.93
C ILE A 413 4.92 -0.61 11.00
N MET A 414 4.26 0.34 10.33
CA MET A 414 3.20 0.07 9.35
C MET A 414 3.78 0.15 7.93
N LEU A 415 3.56 -0.90 7.14
CA LEU A 415 4.01 -1.04 5.75
C LEU A 415 2.80 -1.14 4.82
N HIS A 416 2.55 -0.09 4.03
CA HIS A 416 1.48 -0.07 3.03
C HIS A 416 2.09 -0.18 1.62
N SER A 417 1.89 -1.33 0.97
CA SER A 417 2.21 -1.54 -0.46
C SER A 417 1.48 -2.77 -1.01
N GLY A 418 1.46 -2.92 -2.33
CA GLY A 418 0.82 -4.02 -3.04
C GLY A 418 1.72 -4.77 -4.02
N SER A 419 1.10 -5.23 -5.10
CA SER A 419 1.68 -6.02 -6.20
C SER A 419 2.52 -5.22 -7.22
N ARG A 420 2.66 -3.91 -6.99
CA ARG A 420 3.53 -3.02 -7.78
C ARG A 420 3.13 -2.99 -9.26
N GLY A 421 4.11 -2.86 -10.17
CA GLY A 421 3.87 -2.86 -11.60
C GLY A 421 3.29 -4.17 -12.17
N LEU A 422 3.39 -5.28 -11.43
CA LEU A 422 2.91 -6.59 -11.85
C LEU A 422 1.38 -6.67 -11.82
N GLY A 423 0.75 -6.48 -10.66
CA GLY A 423 -0.72 -6.55 -10.57
C GLY A 423 -1.42 -5.43 -11.34
N HIS A 424 -0.82 -4.24 -11.43
CA HIS A 424 -1.31 -3.19 -12.33
C HIS A 424 -1.41 -3.70 -13.77
N GLN A 425 -0.40 -4.44 -14.25
CA GLN A 425 -0.42 -4.99 -15.59
C GLN A 425 -1.43 -6.14 -15.71
N VAL A 426 -1.52 -7.04 -14.72
CA VAL A 426 -2.54 -8.10 -14.67
C VAL A 426 -3.96 -7.53 -14.77
N CYS A 427 -4.26 -6.47 -14.01
CA CYS A 427 -5.54 -5.78 -14.08
C CYS A 427 -5.76 -5.09 -15.45
N THR A 428 -4.72 -4.46 -16.01
CA THR A 428 -4.79 -3.84 -17.35
C THR A 428 -5.09 -4.87 -18.44
N ASP A 429 -4.42 -6.01 -18.40
CA ASP A 429 -4.58 -7.10 -19.37
C ASP A 429 -5.97 -7.74 -19.22
N ALA A 430 -6.45 -7.92 -17.98
CA ALA A 430 -7.77 -8.48 -17.68
C ALA A 430 -8.92 -7.55 -18.08
N VAL A 431 -8.82 -6.23 -17.87
CA VAL A 431 -9.81 -5.26 -18.38
C VAL A 431 -9.90 -5.31 -19.90
N ALA A 432 -8.75 -5.37 -20.60
CA ALA A 432 -8.72 -5.43 -22.05
C ALA A 432 -9.35 -6.72 -22.62
N GLU A 433 -9.12 -7.87 -21.97
CA GLU A 433 -9.75 -9.13 -22.36
C GLU A 433 -11.26 -9.12 -22.01
N ALA A 434 -11.66 -8.59 -20.86
CA ALA A 434 -13.08 -8.46 -20.48
C ALA A 434 -13.87 -7.59 -21.48
N GLU A 435 -13.36 -6.41 -21.87
CA GLU A 435 -14.00 -5.55 -22.88
C GLU A 435 -14.21 -6.24 -24.24
N LYS A 436 -13.40 -7.26 -24.56
CA LYS A 436 -13.49 -8.08 -25.77
C LYS A 436 -14.49 -9.22 -25.58
N VAL A 437 -14.41 -9.95 -24.46
CA VAL A 437 -15.31 -11.05 -24.11
C VAL A 437 -16.76 -10.58 -24.01
N MET A 438 -17.00 -9.43 -23.38
CA MET A 438 -18.34 -8.87 -23.23
C MET A 438 -19.03 -8.61 -24.58
N LYS A 439 -18.28 -8.07 -25.56
CA LYS A 439 -18.78 -7.87 -26.93
C LYS A 439 -19.08 -9.18 -27.66
N GLN A 440 -18.30 -10.24 -27.39
CA GLN A 440 -18.50 -11.56 -27.97
C GLN A 440 -19.67 -12.33 -27.34
N GLN A 441 -19.91 -12.14 -26.04
CA GLN A 441 -20.93 -12.86 -25.27
C GLN A 441 -22.22 -12.05 -25.04
N GLY A 442 -22.33 -10.84 -25.58
CA GLY A 442 -23.50 -9.96 -25.42
C GLY A 442 -23.69 -9.41 -24.00
N ILE A 443 -22.64 -9.37 -23.17
CA ILE A 443 -22.71 -8.85 -21.81
C ILE A 443 -22.75 -7.31 -21.88
N SER A 444 -23.88 -6.73 -21.51
CA SER A 444 -24.06 -5.27 -21.40
C SER A 444 -23.85 -4.80 -19.96
N VAL A 445 -23.30 -3.60 -19.79
CA VAL A 445 -23.09 -2.91 -18.51
C VAL A 445 -23.42 -1.43 -18.66
N VAL A 446 -23.90 -0.81 -17.58
CA VAL A 446 -24.28 0.62 -17.57
C VAL A 446 -23.08 1.58 -17.63
N ASP A 447 -21.89 1.10 -17.29
CA ASP A 447 -20.61 1.81 -17.44
C ASP A 447 -19.55 0.86 -17.99
N ARG A 448 -18.87 1.26 -19.07
CA ARG A 448 -17.76 0.50 -19.68
C ARG A 448 -16.66 0.13 -18.68
N GLN A 449 -16.44 0.95 -17.64
CA GLN A 449 -15.44 0.66 -16.61
C GLN A 449 -15.82 -0.51 -15.68
N LEU A 450 -17.07 -0.98 -15.72
CA LEU A 450 -17.51 -2.24 -15.10
C LEU A 450 -17.20 -3.47 -15.96
N ALA A 451 -16.13 -3.41 -16.77
CA ALA A 451 -15.68 -4.53 -17.59
C ALA A 451 -15.52 -5.80 -16.73
N CYS A 452 -16.11 -6.91 -17.18
CA CYS A 452 -16.24 -8.14 -16.41
C CYS A 452 -16.32 -9.40 -17.30
N CYS A 453 -16.06 -10.56 -16.68
CA CYS A 453 -16.21 -11.88 -17.31
C CYS A 453 -17.08 -12.76 -16.39
N ARG A 454 -17.87 -13.68 -16.95
CA ARG A 454 -18.52 -14.74 -16.14
C ARG A 454 -17.46 -15.52 -15.36
N ILE A 455 -17.69 -15.75 -14.07
CA ILE A 455 -16.71 -16.39 -13.17
C ILE A 455 -16.31 -17.77 -13.70
N LYS A 456 -17.29 -18.56 -14.14
CA LYS A 456 -17.10 -19.93 -14.62
C LYS A 456 -16.52 -20.00 -16.05
N SER A 457 -16.31 -18.86 -16.73
CA SER A 457 -15.65 -18.84 -18.05
C SER A 457 -14.14 -19.06 -17.94
N LYS A 458 -13.53 -19.46 -19.06
CA LYS A 458 -12.07 -19.61 -19.20
C LYS A 458 -11.33 -18.31 -18.84
N GLU A 459 -11.88 -17.18 -19.26
CA GLU A 459 -11.31 -15.84 -19.05
C GLU A 459 -11.50 -15.37 -17.61
N GLY A 460 -12.66 -15.65 -17.01
CA GLY A 460 -12.91 -15.42 -15.59
C GLY A 460 -11.96 -16.20 -14.68
N GLN A 461 -11.82 -17.51 -14.91
CA GLN A 461 -10.87 -18.36 -14.17
C GLN A 461 -9.41 -17.94 -14.41
N LYS A 462 -9.03 -17.60 -15.65
CA LYS A 462 -7.68 -17.08 -15.96
C LYS A 462 -7.39 -15.79 -15.18
N TYR A 463 -8.35 -14.85 -15.14
CA TYR A 463 -8.16 -13.63 -14.36
C TYR A 463 -8.02 -13.93 -12.86
N LEU A 464 -8.87 -14.78 -12.28
CA LEU A 464 -8.79 -15.15 -10.86
C LEU A 464 -7.44 -15.81 -10.53
N ALA A 465 -6.92 -16.70 -11.37
CA ALA A 465 -5.61 -17.32 -11.18
C ALA A 465 -4.45 -16.31 -11.28
N ALA A 466 -4.50 -15.38 -12.24
CA ALA A 466 -3.51 -14.31 -12.38
C ALA A 466 -3.58 -13.27 -11.24
N MET A 467 -4.78 -12.97 -10.74
CA MET A 467 -5.01 -12.09 -9.58
C MET A 467 -4.43 -12.71 -8.31
N ARG A 468 -4.68 -14.01 -8.06
CA ARG A 468 -4.08 -14.75 -6.94
C ARG A 468 -2.56 -14.77 -7.01
N ALA A 469 -2.00 -14.97 -8.21
CA ALA A 469 -0.56 -14.87 -8.44
C ALA A 469 0.00 -13.47 -8.13
N ALA A 470 -0.66 -12.40 -8.61
CA ALA A 470 -0.29 -11.03 -8.27
C ALA A 470 -0.43 -10.73 -6.76
N ALA A 471 -1.41 -11.35 -6.09
CA ALA A 471 -1.61 -11.23 -4.66
C ALA A 471 -0.49 -11.93 -3.85
N ASN A 472 -0.02 -13.09 -4.31
CA ASN A 472 1.15 -13.77 -3.74
C ASN A 472 2.42 -12.93 -3.85
N PHE A 473 2.64 -12.27 -5.00
CA PHE A 473 3.74 -11.32 -5.17
C PHE A 473 3.66 -10.14 -4.19
N ALA A 474 2.46 -9.62 -3.90
CA ALA A 474 2.27 -8.53 -2.94
C ALA A 474 2.57 -8.95 -1.48
N PHE A 475 2.20 -10.17 -1.07
CA PHE A 475 2.56 -10.69 0.25
C PHE A 475 4.08 -10.86 0.39
N VAL A 476 4.76 -11.39 -0.63
CA VAL A 476 6.23 -11.47 -0.64
C VAL A 476 6.86 -10.07 -0.66
N ASN A 477 6.26 -9.10 -1.37
CA ASN A 477 6.72 -7.71 -1.36
C ASN A 477 6.71 -7.11 0.06
N ARG A 478 5.58 -7.21 0.79
CA ARG A 478 5.47 -6.74 2.19
C ARG A 478 6.37 -7.53 3.14
N CYS A 479 6.54 -8.83 2.91
CA CYS A 479 7.44 -9.70 3.65
C CYS A 479 8.92 -9.25 3.54
N LEU A 480 9.41 -8.95 2.34
CA LEU A 480 10.78 -8.50 2.13
C LEU A 480 11.03 -7.09 2.66
N MET A 481 10.04 -6.18 2.57
CA MET A 481 10.11 -4.89 3.25
C MET A 481 10.16 -5.06 4.78
N ALA A 482 9.40 -5.98 5.36
CA ALA A 482 9.47 -6.28 6.80
C ALA A 482 10.86 -6.78 7.22
N LYS A 483 11.52 -7.61 6.40
CA LYS A 483 12.92 -8.01 6.60
C LYS A 483 13.86 -6.79 6.59
N ALA A 484 13.73 -5.89 5.61
CA ALA A 484 14.55 -4.68 5.55
C ALA A 484 14.33 -3.72 6.74
N VAL A 485 13.08 -3.62 7.24
CA VAL A 485 12.75 -2.91 8.49
C VAL A 485 13.48 -3.55 9.67
N ARG A 486 13.37 -4.87 9.86
CA ARG A 486 14.03 -5.59 10.96
C ARG A 486 15.54 -5.36 10.97
N GLN A 487 16.19 -5.51 9.81
CA GLN A 487 17.63 -5.25 9.65
C GLN A 487 18.01 -3.79 9.97
N SER A 488 17.17 -2.83 9.59
CA SER A 488 17.41 -1.41 9.87
C SER A 488 17.31 -1.10 11.36
N PHE A 489 16.30 -1.63 12.05
CA PHE A 489 16.17 -1.49 13.50
C PHE A 489 17.30 -2.21 14.25
N ALA A 490 17.63 -3.45 13.87
CA ALA A 490 18.74 -4.20 14.46
C ALA A 490 20.09 -3.45 14.35
N THR A 491 20.32 -2.78 13.21
CA THR A 491 21.51 -1.93 12.99
C THR A 491 21.49 -0.66 13.86
N ILE A 492 20.34 0.00 14.03
CA ILE A 492 20.24 1.27 14.77
C ILE A 492 20.31 1.06 16.29
N PHE A 493 19.74 -0.04 16.78
CA PHE A 493 19.67 -0.37 18.21
C PHE A 493 20.77 -1.34 18.66
N GLU A 494 21.63 -1.80 17.75
CA GLU A 494 22.73 -2.74 18.01
C GLU A 494 22.29 -4.03 18.73
N ARG A 495 21.10 -4.53 18.36
CA ARG A 495 20.41 -5.65 19.00
C ARG A 495 19.71 -6.56 17.99
N ASP A 496 19.52 -7.82 18.34
CA ASP A 496 18.86 -8.79 17.45
C ASP A 496 17.38 -8.46 17.21
N GLU A 497 16.88 -8.82 16.02
CA GLU A 497 15.49 -8.57 15.61
C GLU A 497 14.43 -9.34 16.44
N LYS A 498 14.79 -10.49 17.03
CA LYS A 498 13.94 -11.21 18.00
C LYS A 498 13.98 -10.56 19.38
N GLU A 499 15.13 -10.05 19.84
CA GLU A 499 15.24 -9.32 21.10
C GLU A 499 14.47 -7.99 21.07
N LEU A 500 14.56 -7.27 19.96
CA LEU A 500 13.74 -6.09 19.67
C LEU A 500 12.25 -6.47 19.47
N GLY A 501 11.93 -7.75 19.40
CA GLY A 501 10.58 -8.27 19.33
C GLY A 501 9.85 -7.83 18.06
N MET A 502 10.48 -7.92 16.89
CA MET A 502 9.93 -7.34 15.65
C MET A 502 8.90 -8.25 14.95
N SER A 503 7.95 -8.80 15.70
CA SER A 503 6.91 -9.71 15.23
C SER A 503 5.87 -9.00 14.37
N THR A 504 5.38 -9.67 13.32
CA THR A 504 4.17 -9.24 12.61
C THR A 504 2.97 -9.30 13.57
N VAL A 505 2.16 -8.24 13.61
CA VAL A 505 0.85 -8.22 14.27
C VAL A 505 -0.18 -8.83 13.35
N TYR A 506 -0.32 -8.24 12.16
CA TYR A 506 -1.16 -8.77 11.08
C TYR A 506 -0.70 -8.26 9.70
N ASP A 507 -1.15 -8.89 8.62
CA ASP A 507 -1.03 -8.43 7.23
C ASP A 507 -2.33 -8.71 6.49
N VAL A 508 -2.95 -7.68 5.90
CA VAL A 508 -4.29 -7.74 5.30
C VAL A 508 -4.37 -6.96 3.99
N SER A 509 -5.16 -7.48 3.05
CA SER A 509 -5.47 -6.87 1.76
C SER A 509 -6.64 -5.89 1.84
N HIS A 510 -6.64 -4.87 0.98
CA HIS A 510 -7.82 -4.05 0.71
C HIS A 510 -8.21 -3.93 -0.78
N ASN A 511 -7.50 -4.63 -1.67
CA ASN A 511 -7.80 -4.71 -3.11
C ASN A 511 -7.77 -6.18 -3.58
N ILE A 512 -8.87 -6.91 -3.42
CA ILE A 512 -8.92 -8.35 -3.71
C ILE A 512 -10.35 -8.82 -4.01
N ALA A 513 -10.51 -9.86 -4.83
CA ALA A 513 -11.74 -10.64 -4.89
C ALA A 513 -11.50 -12.02 -4.25
N LYS A 514 -12.37 -12.44 -3.33
CA LYS A 514 -12.21 -13.71 -2.61
C LYS A 514 -13.50 -14.49 -2.53
N VAL A 515 -13.38 -15.81 -2.65
CA VAL A 515 -14.51 -16.73 -2.51
C VAL A 515 -14.67 -17.04 -1.03
N GLU A 516 -15.80 -16.63 -0.45
CA GLU A 516 -16.08 -16.71 0.99
C GLU A 516 -17.49 -17.26 1.21
N GLU A 517 -17.78 -17.78 2.40
CA GLU A 517 -19.12 -18.24 2.77
C GLU A 517 -19.82 -17.20 3.65
N HIS A 518 -20.99 -16.73 3.24
CA HIS A 518 -21.76 -15.69 3.94
C HIS A 518 -23.25 -16.02 3.96
N MET A 519 -23.99 -15.39 4.87
CA MET A 519 -25.45 -15.48 4.89
C MET A 519 -26.05 -14.46 3.91
N VAL A 520 -26.81 -14.94 2.93
CA VAL A 520 -27.52 -14.14 1.92
C VAL A 520 -28.99 -14.51 2.01
N ASP A 521 -29.85 -13.53 2.32
CA ASP A 521 -31.30 -13.70 2.46
C ASP A 521 -31.69 -14.86 3.41
N GLY A 522 -30.91 -15.04 4.49
CA GLY A 522 -31.11 -16.10 5.48
C GLY A 522 -30.56 -17.48 5.08
N VAL A 523 -29.94 -17.61 3.91
CA VAL A 523 -29.34 -18.86 3.40
C VAL A 523 -27.82 -18.73 3.36
N LYS A 524 -27.09 -19.75 3.82
CA LYS A 524 -25.63 -19.79 3.68
C LYS A 524 -25.26 -20.02 2.21
N LYS A 525 -24.55 -19.06 1.61
CA LYS A 525 -24.11 -19.10 0.21
C LYS A 525 -22.60 -18.93 0.09
N LYS A 526 -22.04 -19.49 -0.98
CA LYS A 526 -20.66 -19.24 -1.41
C LYS A 526 -20.67 -18.06 -2.37
N VAL A 527 -19.90 -17.02 -2.09
CA VAL A 527 -19.92 -15.76 -2.85
C VAL A 527 -18.51 -15.29 -3.20
N LEU A 528 -18.34 -14.64 -4.36
CA LEU A 528 -17.12 -13.92 -4.70
C LEU A 528 -17.23 -12.46 -4.23
N VAL A 529 -16.67 -12.18 -3.06
CA VAL A 529 -16.63 -10.84 -2.46
C VAL A 529 -15.50 -10.04 -3.11
N HIS A 530 -15.88 -9.04 -3.91
CA HIS A 530 -14.98 -8.01 -4.43
C HIS A 530 -14.81 -6.94 -3.36
N ARG A 531 -13.56 -6.58 -3.04
CA ARG A 531 -13.21 -5.47 -2.15
C ARG A 531 -12.17 -4.59 -2.83
N LYS A 532 -12.45 -3.29 -2.91
CA LYS A 532 -11.57 -2.27 -3.51
C LYS A 532 -11.49 -1.06 -2.61
N GLY A 533 -10.35 -0.84 -1.98
CA GLY A 533 -10.23 0.07 -0.84
C GLY A 533 -11.15 -0.35 0.32
N ALA A 534 -11.29 -1.65 0.57
CA ALA A 534 -12.07 -2.17 1.69
C ALA A 534 -11.43 -3.45 2.23
N THR A 535 -11.40 -3.60 3.55
CA THR A 535 -10.61 -4.63 4.24
C THR A 535 -11.51 -5.75 4.75
N ARG A 536 -11.05 -7.01 4.73
CA ARG A 536 -11.76 -8.10 5.42
C ARG A 536 -11.72 -7.85 6.94
N ALA A 537 -12.85 -8.01 7.60
CA ALA A 537 -13.08 -7.73 9.01
C ALA A 537 -13.93 -8.86 9.64
N PHE A 538 -13.42 -10.10 9.55
CA PHE A 538 -14.12 -11.27 10.07
C PHE A 538 -14.28 -11.21 11.61
N GLY A 539 -15.44 -11.61 12.10
CA GLY A 539 -15.81 -11.52 13.50
C GLY A 539 -15.17 -12.58 14.40
N PRO A 540 -15.30 -12.43 15.73
CA PRO A 540 -14.91 -13.48 16.68
C PRO A 540 -15.51 -14.85 16.32
N GLY A 541 -14.71 -15.91 16.47
CA GLY A 541 -15.11 -17.28 16.19
C GLY A 541 -14.90 -17.75 14.74
N SER A 542 -14.67 -16.86 13.76
CA SER A 542 -14.46 -17.27 12.36
C SER A 542 -13.26 -18.23 12.20
N PRO A 543 -13.42 -19.36 11.47
CA PRO A 543 -12.38 -20.39 11.34
C PRO A 543 -11.16 -19.93 10.52
N GLU A 544 -11.32 -18.94 9.64
CA GLU A 544 -10.24 -18.35 8.83
C GLU A 544 -9.31 -17.43 9.65
N ILE A 545 -9.69 -17.09 10.88
CA ILE A 545 -8.85 -16.36 11.82
C ILE A 545 -7.96 -17.37 12.55
N CYS A 546 -6.66 -17.06 12.67
CA CYS A 546 -5.73 -17.88 13.43
C CYS A 546 -6.08 -17.90 14.92
N ASP A 547 -5.69 -18.98 15.62
CA ASP A 547 -6.08 -19.24 17.01
C ASP A 547 -5.79 -18.05 17.94
N LYS A 548 -4.67 -17.35 17.69
CA LYS A 548 -4.22 -16.17 18.44
C LYS A 548 -5.25 -15.03 18.50
N TYR A 549 -6.05 -14.85 17.43
CA TYR A 549 -6.99 -13.72 17.32
C TYR A 549 -8.46 -14.15 17.23
N ARG A 550 -8.76 -15.45 17.24
CA ARG A 550 -10.13 -15.95 17.03
C ARG A 550 -11.12 -15.44 18.08
N SER A 551 -10.70 -15.19 19.33
CA SER A 551 -11.56 -14.63 20.38
C SER A 551 -11.88 -13.15 20.19
N ILE A 552 -10.95 -12.36 19.65
CA ILE A 552 -11.07 -10.90 19.54
C ILE A 552 -11.61 -10.42 18.18
N GLY A 553 -11.69 -11.32 17.20
CA GLY A 553 -11.99 -11.00 15.80
C GLY A 553 -10.73 -10.69 14.99
N GLN A 554 -10.86 -10.62 13.66
CA GLN A 554 -9.69 -10.43 12.81
C GLN A 554 -9.11 -9.01 13.01
N PRO A 555 -7.79 -8.84 13.19
CA PRO A 555 -7.18 -7.52 13.13
C PRO A 555 -7.43 -6.85 11.77
N VAL A 556 -7.74 -5.56 11.82
CA VAL A 556 -7.90 -4.69 10.66
C VAL A 556 -6.93 -3.53 10.83
N LEU A 557 -6.12 -3.28 9.79
CA LEU A 557 -5.09 -2.25 9.80
C LEU A 557 -5.54 -1.10 8.89
N VAL A 558 -5.82 0.06 9.48
CA VAL A 558 -6.35 1.23 8.76
C VAL A 558 -5.34 2.35 8.73
N GLY A 559 -4.88 2.66 7.53
CA GLY A 559 -3.87 3.69 7.28
C GLY A 559 -4.46 5.09 7.24
N GLY A 560 -3.79 6.04 7.90
CA GLY A 560 -4.02 7.45 7.66
C GLY A 560 -3.40 7.95 6.35
N SER A 561 -3.04 9.23 6.38
CA SER A 561 -2.16 9.91 5.44
C SER A 561 -0.87 10.37 6.14
N MET A 562 0.10 10.86 5.36
CA MET A 562 1.44 11.26 5.84
C MET A 562 1.38 12.27 7.01
N GLY A 563 1.69 11.84 8.23
CA GLY A 563 1.62 12.71 9.42
C GLY A 563 0.22 12.86 10.05
N THR A 564 -0.70 11.94 9.77
CA THR A 564 -1.97 11.76 10.49
C THR A 564 -1.98 10.40 11.18
N CYS A 565 -2.87 10.19 12.15
CA CYS A 565 -2.93 8.92 12.87
C CYS A 565 -3.33 7.73 11.96
N SER A 566 -3.02 6.53 12.40
CA SER A 566 -3.52 5.26 11.85
C SER A 566 -4.21 4.47 12.97
N TYR A 567 -4.93 3.41 12.64
CA TYR A 567 -5.67 2.61 13.62
C TYR A 567 -5.47 1.11 13.43
N VAL A 568 -5.56 0.39 14.55
CA VAL A 568 -5.85 -1.04 14.56
C VAL A 568 -7.26 -1.22 15.10
N LEU A 569 -8.07 -1.97 14.37
CA LEU A 569 -9.43 -2.36 14.75
C LEU A 569 -9.52 -3.89 14.82
N THR A 570 -10.63 -4.41 15.31
CA THR A 570 -11.01 -5.83 15.11
C THR A 570 -12.31 -5.96 14.33
N GLY A 571 -12.45 -7.05 13.57
CA GLY A 571 -13.67 -7.44 12.90
C GLY A 571 -14.76 -7.91 13.87
N THR A 572 -16.02 -7.85 13.44
CA THR A 572 -17.19 -8.07 14.31
C THR A 572 -18.19 -9.05 13.70
N ALA A 573 -19.04 -9.64 14.54
CA ALA A 573 -20.19 -10.41 14.07
C ALA A 573 -21.11 -9.55 13.17
N LYS A 574 -21.27 -8.25 13.48
CA LYS A 574 -22.11 -7.36 12.68
C LYS A 574 -21.56 -7.16 11.26
N ALA A 575 -20.25 -7.10 11.09
CA ALA A 575 -19.64 -7.07 9.76
C ALA A 575 -19.99 -8.31 8.94
N MET A 576 -19.99 -9.51 9.56
CA MET A 576 -20.38 -10.76 8.89
C MET A 576 -21.84 -10.71 8.40
N GLU A 577 -22.73 -10.09 9.16
CA GLU A 577 -24.14 -9.92 8.79
C GLU A 577 -24.36 -8.87 7.68
N SER A 578 -23.76 -7.68 7.80
CA SER A 578 -24.17 -6.51 7.02
C SER A 578 -23.18 -6.06 5.94
N THR A 579 -21.95 -6.56 5.93
CA THR A 579 -20.90 -6.11 4.99
C THR A 579 -20.07 -7.24 4.38
N PHE A 580 -20.56 -8.48 4.42
CA PHE A 580 -19.79 -9.68 4.03
C PHE A 580 -18.43 -9.75 4.76
N GLY A 581 -18.45 -9.47 6.07
CA GLY A 581 -17.26 -9.41 6.90
C GLY A 581 -16.25 -8.38 6.40
N SER A 582 -16.66 -7.13 6.20
CA SER A 582 -15.80 -6.07 5.62
C SER A 582 -15.92 -4.71 6.32
N THR A 583 -14.85 -3.91 6.24
CA THR A 583 -14.81 -2.52 6.75
C THR A 583 -13.92 -1.64 5.87
N CYS A 584 -13.69 -0.38 6.27
CA CYS A 584 -12.80 0.58 5.59
C CYS A 584 -11.33 0.10 5.44
N HIS A 585 -10.52 0.83 4.68
CA HIS A 585 -9.09 0.55 4.48
C HIS A 585 -8.16 1.70 4.87
N GLY A 586 -8.66 2.94 4.86
CA GLY A 586 -7.86 4.11 5.19
C GLY A 586 -8.70 5.37 5.25
N ALA A 587 -8.06 6.52 5.14
CA ALA A 587 -8.75 7.81 5.12
C ALA A 587 -9.65 8.03 3.88
N GLY A 588 -9.27 7.49 2.71
CA GLY A 588 -9.88 7.83 1.41
C GLY A 588 -9.52 9.25 0.95
N ARG A 589 -9.55 9.52 -0.37
CA ARG A 589 -9.18 10.84 -0.89
C ARG A 589 -10.35 11.81 -0.86
N ALA A 590 -10.13 13.00 -0.31
CA ALA A 590 -11.03 14.15 -0.40
C ALA A 590 -10.72 15.05 -1.60
N MET A 591 -9.49 14.99 -2.13
CA MET A 591 -9.04 15.79 -3.29
C MET A 591 -8.33 14.95 -4.34
N SER A 592 -8.55 15.29 -5.61
CA SER A 592 -7.80 14.67 -6.71
C SER A 592 -6.30 15.04 -6.64
N ARG A 593 -5.44 14.14 -7.11
CA ARG A 593 -3.97 14.36 -7.18
C ARG A 593 -3.61 15.66 -7.90
N SER A 594 -4.23 15.90 -9.05
CA SER A 594 -4.05 17.11 -9.85
C SER A 594 -4.50 18.38 -9.14
N GLN A 595 -5.53 18.32 -8.30
CA GLN A 595 -5.98 19.46 -7.49
C GLN A 595 -5.01 19.74 -6.34
N ALA A 596 -4.61 18.70 -5.60
CA ALA A 596 -3.66 18.81 -4.50
C ALA A 596 -2.32 19.41 -4.94
N MET A 597 -1.75 18.91 -6.05
CA MET A 597 -0.53 19.45 -6.66
C MET A 597 -0.62 20.91 -7.14
N ARG A 598 -1.83 21.45 -7.32
CA ARG A 598 -2.05 22.87 -7.71
C ARG A 598 -2.30 23.79 -6.52
N SER A 599 -2.75 23.25 -5.39
CA SER A 599 -3.25 24.03 -4.24
C SER A 599 -2.36 23.96 -3.00
N LEU A 600 -1.49 22.96 -2.91
CA LEU A 600 -0.67 22.72 -1.71
C LEU A 600 0.83 22.93 -2.00
N ASP A 601 1.52 23.69 -1.14
CA ASP A 601 2.99 23.83 -1.20
C ASP A 601 3.67 22.70 -0.42
N SER A 602 4.62 22.03 -1.08
CA SER A 602 5.36 20.90 -0.52
C SER A 602 6.21 21.26 0.71
N ARG A 603 6.67 22.52 0.86
CA ARG A 603 7.49 22.89 2.02
C ARG A 603 6.60 23.15 3.24
N ALA A 604 5.47 23.82 3.03
CA ALA A 604 4.44 23.99 4.06
C ALA A 604 3.95 22.64 4.59
N VAL A 605 3.65 21.67 3.70
CA VAL A 605 3.22 20.32 4.09
C VAL A 605 4.31 19.58 4.87
N LEU A 606 5.58 19.60 4.43
CA LEU A 606 6.67 18.96 5.18
C LEU A 606 6.86 19.61 6.56
N LYS A 607 6.77 20.93 6.65
CA LYS A 607 6.84 21.65 7.93
C LYS A 607 5.67 21.29 8.85
N GLU A 608 4.45 21.17 8.33
CA GLU A 608 3.29 20.75 9.13
C GLU A 608 3.47 19.33 9.70
N VAL A 609 4.01 18.40 8.91
CA VAL A 609 4.31 17.04 9.35
C VAL A 609 5.41 17.05 10.44
N GLU A 610 6.42 17.91 10.31
CA GLU A 610 7.48 18.11 11.31
C GLU A 610 6.97 18.79 12.60
N ASP A 611 6.09 19.80 12.49
CA ASP A 611 5.45 20.49 13.62
C ASP A 611 4.53 19.54 14.41
N ARG A 612 4.02 18.47 13.79
CA ARG A 612 3.32 17.34 14.43
C ARG A 612 4.27 16.29 15.04
N GLY A 613 5.58 16.53 15.03
CA GLY A 613 6.62 15.65 15.57
C GLY A 613 7.06 14.50 14.64
N CYS A 614 6.49 14.39 13.43
CA CYS A 614 6.79 13.33 12.48
C CYS A 614 7.89 13.76 11.50
N THR A 615 8.92 12.93 11.32
CA THR A 615 10.01 13.22 10.38
C THR A 615 9.81 12.47 9.07
N ALA A 616 9.69 13.18 7.95
CA ALA A 616 9.45 12.58 6.64
C ALA A 616 10.76 12.36 5.82
N ARG A 617 10.76 11.30 5.00
CA ARG A 617 11.68 11.08 3.88
C ARG A 617 10.86 10.75 2.65
N VAL A 618 11.11 11.47 1.55
CA VAL A 618 10.27 11.44 0.35
C VAL A 618 11.12 11.37 -0.91
N ALA A 619 10.81 10.45 -1.83
CA ALA A 619 11.58 10.29 -3.06
C ALA A 619 11.61 11.56 -3.94
N THR A 620 10.48 12.29 -4.02
CA THR A 620 10.41 13.57 -4.74
C THR A 620 9.52 14.58 -4.04
N LYS A 621 9.80 15.88 -4.25
CA LYS A 621 8.99 16.98 -3.70
C LYS A 621 7.55 17.00 -4.23
N LYS A 622 7.29 16.50 -5.45
CA LYS A 622 5.94 16.50 -6.05
C LYS A 622 4.98 15.60 -5.26
N LEU A 623 5.46 14.43 -4.84
CA LEU A 623 4.71 13.44 -4.07
C LEU A 623 4.20 14.00 -2.74
N VAL A 624 4.95 14.92 -2.12
CA VAL A 624 4.55 15.58 -0.87
C VAL A 624 3.20 16.28 -1.01
N ALA A 625 3.02 17.07 -2.08
CA ALA A 625 1.78 17.83 -2.30
C ALA A 625 0.64 16.91 -2.77
N GLU A 626 0.96 15.89 -3.57
CA GLU A 626 0.01 14.88 -4.04
C GLU A 626 -0.61 14.05 -2.90
N GLU A 627 0.18 13.79 -1.85
CA GLU A 627 -0.10 12.85 -0.76
C GLU A 627 -0.12 13.55 0.63
N ALA A 628 -0.35 14.86 0.63
CA ALA A 628 -0.49 15.69 1.82
C ALA A 628 -1.77 15.36 2.62
N PRO A 629 -1.79 15.57 3.95
CA PRO A 629 -2.97 15.33 4.80
C PRO A 629 -4.28 15.90 4.26
N GLN A 630 -4.25 17.13 3.75
CA GLN A 630 -5.42 17.85 3.21
C GLN A 630 -6.03 17.15 1.99
N SER A 631 -5.30 16.25 1.33
CA SER A 631 -5.80 15.47 0.19
C SER A 631 -6.74 14.33 0.57
N TYR A 632 -6.81 14.00 1.87
CA TYR A 632 -7.51 12.86 2.43
C TYR A 632 -8.68 13.31 3.30
N LYS A 633 -9.66 12.42 3.54
CA LYS A 633 -10.67 12.66 4.58
C LYS A 633 -10.01 12.53 5.95
N ASP A 634 -10.72 12.93 7.01
CA ASP A 634 -10.26 12.60 8.36
C ASP A 634 -10.47 11.10 8.62
N VAL A 635 -9.38 10.38 8.85
CA VAL A 635 -9.40 8.95 9.17
C VAL A 635 -10.15 8.67 10.47
N SER A 636 -10.11 9.59 11.43
CA SER A 636 -10.83 9.47 12.71
C SER A 636 -12.34 9.40 12.46
N GLU A 637 -12.87 10.27 11.62
CA GLU A 637 -14.30 10.27 11.22
C GLU A 637 -14.69 8.97 10.49
N VAL A 638 -13.80 8.42 9.66
CA VAL A 638 -14.00 7.11 8.99
C VAL A 638 -14.09 5.99 10.02
N ILE A 639 -13.18 5.98 11.01
CA ILE A 639 -13.15 4.99 12.09
C ILE A 639 -14.37 5.11 13.01
N GLU A 640 -14.73 6.31 13.47
CA GLU A 640 -15.92 6.51 14.31
C GLU A 640 -17.21 6.08 13.58
N THR A 641 -17.30 6.32 12.26
CA THR A 641 -18.43 5.84 11.45
C THR A 641 -18.49 4.31 11.43
N CYS A 642 -17.37 3.62 11.18
CA CYS A 642 -17.33 2.16 11.18
C CYS A 642 -17.63 1.56 12.56
N HIS A 643 -17.16 2.23 13.62
CA HIS A 643 -17.36 1.83 15.00
C HIS A 643 -18.82 1.98 15.44
N ALA A 644 -19.44 3.13 15.16
CA ALA A 644 -20.85 3.40 15.45
C ALA A 644 -21.81 2.53 14.61
N ALA A 645 -21.40 2.14 13.39
CA ALA A 645 -22.11 1.15 12.59
C ALA A 645 -21.91 -0.31 13.08
N GLY A 646 -20.98 -0.54 14.02
CA GLY A 646 -20.64 -1.85 14.56
C GLY A 646 -19.85 -2.76 13.62
N ILE A 647 -19.47 -2.31 12.42
CA ILE A 647 -18.79 -3.13 11.39
C ILE A 647 -17.27 -3.29 11.63
N SER A 648 -16.73 -2.62 12.64
CA SER A 648 -15.41 -2.88 13.23
C SER A 648 -15.31 -2.25 14.62
N ARG A 649 -14.47 -2.78 15.51
CA ARG A 649 -14.25 -2.23 16.86
C ARG A 649 -12.88 -1.56 16.95
N LYS A 650 -12.82 -0.32 17.44
CA LYS A 650 -11.54 0.35 17.74
C LYS A 650 -10.74 -0.48 18.76
N CYS A 651 -9.46 -0.72 18.48
CA CYS A 651 -8.54 -1.36 19.41
C CYS A 651 -7.41 -0.42 19.85
N VAL A 652 -6.60 0.11 18.92
CA VAL A 652 -5.60 1.15 19.23
C VAL A 652 -5.51 2.23 18.16
N LYS A 653 -5.09 3.42 18.57
CA LYS A 653 -4.68 4.54 17.71
C LYS A 653 -3.16 4.63 17.67
N LEU A 654 -2.62 4.91 16.49
CA LEU A 654 -1.20 4.98 16.19
C LEU A 654 -0.84 6.39 15.70
N ARG A 655 0.10 7.08 16.37
CA ARG A 655 0.64 8.37 15.91
C ARG A 655 1.96 8.16 15.15
N PRO A 656 2.13 8.69 13.92
CA PRO A 656 3.39 8.56 13.19
C PRO A 656 4.49 9.44 13.77
N VAL A 657 5.72 8.94 13.73
CA VAL A 657 6.94 9.65 14.18
C VAL A 657 8.04 9.68 13.12
N ILE A 658 8.03 8.72 12.19
CA ILE A 658 8.84 8.71 10.97
C ILE A 658 7.92 8.28 9.82
N CYS A 659 7.95 8.97 8.69
CA CYS A 659 7.23 8.60 7.48
C CYS A 659 8.16 8.48 6.27
N ILE A 660 8.16 7.33 5.62
CA ILE A 660 8.89 7.04 4.38
C ILE A 660 7.89 6.97 3.23
N LYS A 661 8.07 7.81 2.21
CA LYS A 661 7.23 7.88 1.01
C LYS A 661 8.07 7.79 -0.27
N GLY A 662 7.56 7.10 -1.28
CA GLY A 662 8.18 7.01 -2.60
C GLY A 662 7.29 7.51 -3.73
#